data_AF-A0A4Y8Q9C3-F1
#
_entry.id   AF-A0A4Y8Q9C3-F1
#
_cell.length_a   1.000
_cell.length_b   1.000
_cell.length_c   1.000
_cell.angle_alpha   90.00
_cell.angle_beta   90.00
_cell.angle_gamma   90.00
#
_symmetry.space_group_name_H-M   'P 1'
#
loop_
_entity.id
_entity.type
_entity.pdbx_description
1 polymer ?
#
loop_
_entity_poly.entity_id
_entity_poly.type
_entity_poly.pdbx_seq_one_letter_code
_entity_poly.pdbx_strand_id
1 'polypeptide(L)'
;MKSSCATPLLLPKTPVWRRPFISPCIILKKFSMTAMKSNCCRNLNLVIQAFCIPTDKRIMGIPSLGKKASGRGCSQIRIKTSCRRMPSMPPFCKNRKEITNMPSFLFAQPDCVTVQQTATTLHQLFIDQAGRTPDQIAVQFEASTLTYDELHRKSDQLAQQLQQCGVGPESVVGIVCYRSLEMIVGLLAVLKAGGAYVPLDPDYPENRLAFLIADSKPTAILCQKRLRGKIKAPDARVICLEQAGTAGPAPLVSAAQPNNLAYLIYTSGSTGVPKGVMIEHQSIVNTIAWRKAYYCMSSVDVVLQLPSISFDSSVADIFTALASGAKLLLINQSQRLNVKYMQKLIADESVTHFLTVPSFYKALLNENSHLLEHMRFVTIAGEDFTPHLVDEHFRKLPQVQLYNEYGPTENSVCSTCYQFQQHDGNGITIGKPITYTEALVLDTDGNQVGEGELYLSGAGLARGYLRNAELTGEKFIAHPFQPGARLYRTGDWVRRLPDGNYKYLGRMDHQIKIRGFRVELKEIEYHMLKSGLVKDAFVTMRVNAEGNKALVAYAVADAAQGGALLAALQANLPEYSIPYHFIYVNELPLTPNGKIDIQSLPTPETRFLADSSADSFSQKTKLENIIGSMTGRAVRLDPASLHQDLIKLGVDSLAYIKLLVQIENEFGFEFDYGDLMSSANVTAGDLLSIIERNAAQK
;
A
#
# COMPACT_ATOMS: atom_id res chain seq x y z
N MET A 1 64.75 -34.84 -33.68
CA MET A 1 63.54 -35.42 -33.06
C MET A 1 62.40 -34.43 -33.23
N LYS A 2 61.28 -34.87 -33.82
CA LYS A 2 59.99 -34.17 -34.04
C LYS A 2 60.07 -32.68 -34.41
N SER A 3 59.99 -32.42 -35.72
CA SER A 3 59.82 -31.11 -36.34
C SER A 3 58.35 -30.79 -36.62
N SER A 4 58.00 -29.54 -36.33
CA SER A 4 56.90 -28.71 -36.80
C SER A 4 56.58 -28.78 -38.30
N CYS A 5 55.30 -28.58 -38.69
CA CYS A 5 54.89 -27.60 -39.72
C CYS A 5 53.35 -27.54 -39.95
N ALA A 6 52.77 -26.37 -39.63
CA ALA A 6 51.93 -25.46 -40.43
C ALA A 6 50.68 -25.90 -41.26
N THR A 7 49.54 -25.26 -40.92
CA THR A 7 48.44 -24.63 -41.75
C THR A 7 47.46 -25.48 -42.60
N PRO A 8 46.26 -24.95 -43.00
CA PRO A 8 45.29 -24.06 -42.32
C PRO A 8 43.78 -24.40 -42.55
N LEU A 9 42.89 -23.61 -41.91
CA LEU A 9 41.52 -23.20 -42.34
C LEU A 9 40.44 -24.26 -42.62
N LEU A 10 39.37 -24.26 -41.81
CA LEU A 10 37.97 -24.48 -42.24
C LEU A 10 36.98 -24.03 -41.14
N LEU A 11 36.23 -22.97 -41.42
CA LEU A 11 35.06 -22.51 -40.65
C LEU A 11 33.87 -23.46 -40.87
N PRO A 12 33.08 -23.82 -39.84
CA PRO A 12 31.76 -24.42 -40.06
C PRO A 12 30.66 -23.36 -40.18
N LYS A 13 29.73 -23.67 -41.07
CA LYS A 13 28.63 -22.86 -41.60
C LYS A 13 27.58 -22.51 -40.55
N THR A 14 27.07 -21.28 -40.62
CA THR A 14 25.86 -20.81 -39.93
C THR A 14 24.59 -21.38 -40.58
N PRO A 15 23.53 -21.70 -39.80
CA PRO A 15 22.26 -22.17 -40.33
C PRO A 15 21.34 -21.02 -40.75
N VAL A 16 20.74 -21.19 -41.93
CA VAL A 16 19.74 -20.32 -42.55
C VAL A 16 18.36 -20.59 -41.93
N TRP A 17 17.77 -19.59 -41.28
CA TRP A 17 16.36 -19.61 -40.88
C TRP A 17 15.50 -18.81 -41.88
N ARG A 18 14.51 -19.50 -42.47
CA ARG A 18 13.49 -18.93 -43.36
C ARG A 18 12.51 -18.08 -42.53
N ARG A 19 12.28 -16.82 -42.94
CA ARG A 19 11.18 -15.96 -42.47
C ARG A 19 9.99 -16.04 -43.44
N PRO A 20 8.73 -16.00 -42.96
CA PRO A 20 7.56 -15.88 -43.82
C PRO A 20 7.30 -14.43 -44.23
N PHE A 21 6.75 -14.28 -45.44
CA PHE A 21 6.35 -13.07 -46.12
C PHE A 21 5.21 -12.33 -45.40
N ILE A 22 5.34 -11.01 -45.23
CA ILE A 22 4.21 -10.07 -45.01
C ILE A 22 4.43 -8.87 -45.95
N SER A 23 3.41 -8.56 -46.74
CA SER A 23 3.33 -7.48 -47.74
C SER A 23 3.49 -6.07 -47.16
N PRO A 24 4.11 -5.13 -47.90
CA PRO A 24 4.01 -3.71 -47.61
C PRO A 24 3.26 -2.95 -48.71
N CYS A 25 2.26 -2.16 -48.33
CA CYS A 25 1.71 -1.06 -49.15
C CYS A 25 1.49 0.16 -48.26
N ILE A 26 2.51 1.02 -48.15
CA ILE A 26 2.35 2.42 -47.75
C ILE A 26 3.17 3.27 -48.71
N ILE A 27 2.48 4.11 -49.47
CA ILE A 27 3.03 5.11 -50.37
C ILE A 27 3.32 6.38 -49.56
N LEU A 28 4.61 6.74 -49.46
CA LEU A 28 5.07 8.05 -49.00
C LEU A 28 5.49 8.89 -50.22
N LYS A 29 4.78 9.99 -50.49
CA LYS A 29 5.27 11.08 -51.34
C LYS A 29 6.01 12.10 -50.48
N LYS A 30 7.30 12.27 -50.76
CA LYS A 30 8.14 13.38 -50.31
C LYS A 30 7.75 14.67 -51.07
N PHE A 31 7.72 15.80 -50.38
CA PHE A 31 8.04 17.11 -50.96
C PHE A 31 9.01 17.84 -50.03
N SER A 32 9.98 18.51 -50.65
CA SER A 32 11.13 19.17 -50.04
C SER A 32 10.89 20.68 -49.82
N MET A 33 11.66 21.22 -48.89
CA MET A 33 11.81 22.57 -48.31
C MET A 33 11.65 23.79 -49.24
N THR A 34 11.09 24.89 -48.70
CA THR A 34 11.74 26.22 -48.63
C THR A 34 11.18 27.06 -47.46
N ALA A 35 12.03 27.85 -46.80
CA ALA A 35 11.71 28.71 -45.66
C ALA A 35 11.17 30.10 -46.07
N MET A 36 10.24 30.67 -45.28
CA MET A 36 10.13 32.13 -45.06
C MET A 36 9.29 32.46 -43.82
N LYS A 37 9.74 33.48 -43.08
CA LYS A 37 9.21 34.01 -41.80
C LYS A 37 7.82 34.64 -41.95
N SER A 38 6.94 34.48 -40.95
CA SER A 38 6.30 35.56 -40.15
C SER A 38 4.92 35.17 -39.57
N ASN A 39 4.80 35.46 -38.26
CA ASN A 39 3.63 35.81 -37.44
C ASN A 39 2.19 35.28 -37.73
N CYS A 40 1.59 34.87 -36.60
CA CYS A 40 0.23 35.19 -36.14
C CYS A 40 -0.79 34.03 -36.08
N CYS A 41 -1.04 33.57 -34.84
CA CYS A 41 -2.32 33.28 -34.20
C CYS A 41 -3.52 32.71 -35.01
N ARG A 42 -4.05 31.61 -34.42
CA ARG A 42 -5.46 31.18 -34.28
C ARG A 42 -6.05 30.15 -35.25
N ASN A 43 -6.70 29.18 -34.58
CA ASN A 43 -7.84 28.35 -34.97
C ASN A 43 -7.56 27.05 -35.75
N LEU A 44 -7.50 25.94 -35.02
CA LEU A 44 -7.84 24.63 -35.56
C LEU A 44 -9.29 24.28 -35.17
N ASN A 45 -10.13 24.14 -36.18
CA ASN A 45 -11.47 23.58 -36.11
C ASN A 45 -11.38 22.05 -35.87
N LEU A 46 -12.09 21.57 -34.84
CA LEU A 46 -12.42 20.15 -34.71
C LEU A 46 -13.56 19.81 -35.68
N VAL A 47 -13.32 18.84 -36.56
CA VAL A 47 -14.34 18.16 -37.36
C VAL A 47 -14.91 17.02 -36.51
N ILE A 48 -16.15 17.15 -36.05
CA ILE A 48 -16.91 16.05 -35.45
C ILE A 48 -17.77 15.44 -36.56
N GLN A 49 -17.44 14.22 -36.99
CA GLN A 49 -18.34 13.38 -37.75
C GLN A 49 -19.37 12.79 -36.79
N ALA A 50 -20.63 13.22 -36.93
CA ALA A 50 -21.78 12.62 -36.25
C ALA A 50 -22.23 11.37 -37.00
N PHE A 51 -22.30 10.23 -36.32
CA PHE A 51 -23.06 9.07 -36.78
C PHE A 51 -24.53 9.22 -36.34
N CYS A 52 -25.42 9.15 -37.32
CA CYS A 52 -26.87 9.23 -37.19
C CYS A 52 -27.44 8.01 -36.43
N ILE A 53 -28.33 8.27 -35.47
CA ILE A 53 -29.37 7.33 -35.03
C ILE A 53 -30.71 7.95 -35.46
N PRO A 54 -31.54 7.27 -36.28
CA PRO A 54 -32.82 7.81 -36.70
C PRO A 54 -33.86 7.59 -35.61
N THR A 55 -34.52 8.67 -35.19
CA THR A 55 -35.85 8.56 -34.57
C THR A 55 -36.87 9.33 -35.41
N ASP A 56 -37.93 8.60 -35.68
CA ASP A 56 -38.98 8.88 -36.64
C ASP A 56 -40.04 9.81 -36.01
N LYS A 57 -40.52 10.75 -36.82
CA LYS A 57 -41.91 11.25 -36.89
C LYS A 57 -42.49 12.23 -35.83
N ARG A 58 -42.83 13.41 -36.41
CA ARG A 58 -44.06 14.23 -36.30
C ARG A 58 -44.10 15.27 -35.17
N ILE A 59 -44.68 16.48 -35.30
CA ILE A 59 -45.21 17.38 -36.37
C ILE A 59 -45.68 18.67 -35.60
N MET A 60 -45.69 19.85 -36.25
CA MET A 60 -46.25 21.19 -35.84
C MET A 60 -45.41 22.06 -34.87
N GLY A 61 -45.16 23.35 -35.11
CA GLY A 61 -45.57 24.26 -36.18
C GLY A 61 -44.77 25.58 -36.13
N ILE A 62 -44.66 26.24 -37.29
CA ILE A 62 -43.98 27.52 -37.61
C ILE A 62 -45.06 28.64 -37.59
N PRO A 63 -44.79 29.93 -37.19
CA PRO A 63 -44.16 30.98 -38.03
C PRO A 63 -43.18 31.88 -37.27
N SER A 64 -41.94 32.09 -37.73
CA SER A 64 -41.50 33.01 -38.81
C SER A 64 -41.86 34.49 -38.58
N LEU A 65 -40.82 35.32 -38.39
CA LEU A 65 -40.68 36.78 -38.55
C LEU A 65 -39.27 37.07 -37.98
N GLY A 66 -38.35 37.83 -38.54
CA GLY A 66 -38.32 38.78 -39.65
C GLY A 66 -36.96 39.48 -39.54
N LYS A 67 -36.42 39.90 -40.68
CA LYS A 67 -35.06 40.38 -40.92
C LYS A 67 -34.64 41.66 -40.17
N LYS A 68 -33.30 41.81 -40.08
CA LYS A 68 -32.46 43.03 -40.26
C LYS A 68 -32.07 43.91 -39.04
N ALA A 69 -30.78 43.80 -38.73
CA ALA A 69 -29.73 44.85 -38.83
C ALA A 69 -29.58 45.94 -37.75
N SER A 70 -28.31 46.05 -37.33
CA SER A 70 -27.53 47.24 -36.94
C SER A 70 -27.47 47.64 -35.46
N GLY A 71 -26.26 48.03 -35.03
CA GLY A 71 -26.07 49.08 -34.04
C GLY A 71 -25.47 48.65 -32.70
N ARG A 72 -24.26 49.15 -32.42
CA ARG A 72 -23.47 49.03 -31.18
C ARG A 72 -24.23 49.54 -29.94
N GLY A 73 -23.93 48.99 -28.76
CA GLY A 73 -24.26 49.66 -27.50
C GLY A 73 -24.15 48.77 -26.25
N CYS A 74 -23.10 49.00 -25.47
CA CYS A 74 -22.91 48.41 -24.14
C CYS A 74 -23.95 48.99 -23.16
N SER A 75 -24.74 48.17 -22.47
CA SER A 75 -25.40 48.56 -21.21
C SER A 75 -25.89 47.36 -20.39
N GLN A 76 -25.51 47.36 -19.11
CA GLN A 76 -25.97 46.44 -18.07
C GLN A 76 -27.48 46.61 -17.83
N ILE A 77 -28.25 45.51 -17.85
CA ILE A 77 -29.65 45.50 -17.42
C ILE A 77 -29.74 44.81 -16.05
N ARG A 78 -30.02 45.62 -15.02
CA ARG A 78 -30.49 45.18 -13.69
C ARG A 78 -31.98 44.85 -13.78
N ILE A 79 -32.37 43.61 -13.47
CA ILE A 79 -33.78 43.27 -13.24
C ILE A 79 -34.05 43.27 -11.73
N LYS A 80 -34.91 44.19 -11.29
CA LYS A 80 -35.52 44.22 -9.96
C LYS A 80 -36.72 43.26 -9.96
N THR A 81 -36.82 42.39 -8.96
CA THR A 81 -38.07 41.73 -8.60
C THR A 81 -38.42 42.04 -7.15
N SER A 82 -39.63 42.57 -6.97
CA SER A 82 -40.23 43.04 -5.73
C SER A 82 -40.69 41.88 -4.85
N CYS A 83 -40.31 41.91 -3.58
CA CYS A 83 -40.67 40.92 -2.57
C CYS A 83 -41.95 41.41 -1.82
N ARG A 84 -43.06 40.67 -1.89
CA ARG A 84 -44.20 40.82 -0.96
C ARG A 84 -43.94 39.92 0.26
N ARG A 85 -43.99 40.52 1.46
CA ARG A 85 -43.78 39.89 2.77
C ARG A 85 -45.04 39.16 3.25
N MET A 86 -44.85 38.00 3.89
CA MET A 86 -45.67 37.54 5.02
C MET A 86 -44.75 37.12 6.18
N PRO A 87 -45.11 37.36 7.46
CA PRO A 87 -44.18 37.25 8.59
C PRO A 87 -44.38 35.98 9.44
N SER A 88 -43.29 35.27 9.77
CA SER A 88 -42.94 34.73 11.12
C SER A 88 -41.98 33.53 11.04
N MET A 89 -40.68 33.77 11.27
CA MET A 89 -39.72 32.76 11.78
C MET A 89 -38.59 33.46 12.57
N PRO A 90 -38.06 32.84 13.65
CA PRO A 90 -37.11 33.43 14.59
C PRO A 90 -35.66 33.55 14.03
N PRO A 91 -34.77 34.34 14.67
CA PRO A 91 -33.61 34.93 14.01
C PRO A 91 -32.39 34.01 14.04
N PHE A 92 -32.28 33.08 13.08
CA PHE A 92 -31.02 32.38 12.81
C PHE A 92 -30.88 32.12 11.30
N CYS A 93 -30.64 33.20 10.53
CA CYS A 93 -30.05 33.13 9.19
C CYS A 93 -29.79 34.56 8.68
N LYS A 94 -28.67 35.16 9.04
CA LYS A 94 -28.14 36.35 8.37
C LYS A 94 -26.76 36.01 7.82
N ASN A 95 -26.74 35.32 6.68
CA ASN A 95 -25.68 35.40 5.67
C ASN A 95 -26.14 34.70 4.38
N ARG A 96 -27.19 35.25 3.78
CA ARG A 96 -27.67 34.85 2.44
C ARG A 96 -27.51 36.04 1.50
N LYS A 97 -26.27 36.49 1.32
CA LYS A 97 -25.83 37.43 0.27
C LYS A 97 -24.36 37.17 -0.07
N GLU A 98 -24.11 36.03 -0.71
CA GLU A 98 -22.94 35.76 -1.56
C GLU A 98 -23.07 34.36 -2.18
N ILE A 99 -24.18 34.12 -2.90
CA ILE A 99 -24.35 32.92 -3.75
C ILE A 99 -24.80 33.39 -5.13
N THR A 100 -23.99 34.26 -5.74
CA THR A 100 -24.10 34.63 -7.17
C THR A 100 -22.74 35.13 -7.61
N ASN A 101 -21.75 34.21 -7.62
CA ASN A 101 -20.49 34.25 -8.38
C ASN A 101 -19.61 33.08 -7.92
N MET A 102 -20.06 31.84 -8.10
CA MET A 102 -19.13 30.71 -8.17
C MET A 102 -18.88 30.40 -9.65
N PRO A 103 -17.64 30.47 -10.14
CA PRO A 103 -17.35 30.13 -11.52
C PRO A 103 -17.63 28.64 -11.74
N SER A 104 -18.14 28.31 -12.93
CA SER A 104 -18.48 26.97 -13.44
C SER A 104 -17.30 25.97 -13.51
N PHE A 105 -16.20 26.26 -12.82
CA PHE A 105 -14.99 25.44 -12.70
C PHE A 105 -15.03 24.39 -11.58
N LEU A 106 -16.13 24.28 -10.82
CA LEU A 106 -16.27 23.30 -9.73
C LEU A 106 -16.81 21.92 -10.17
N PHE A 107 -17.27 21.77 -11.41
CA PHE A 107 -17.89 20.52 -11.89
C PHE A 107 -17.21 19.89 -13.13
N ALA A 108 -16.07 20.42 -13.57
CA ALA A 108 -15.32 19.83 -14.68
C ALA A 108 -14.06 19.13 -14.15
N GLN A 109 -14.12 17.81 -13.98
CA GLN A 109 -12.94 16.98 -13.83
C GLN A 109 -12.44 16.58 -15.24
N PRO A 110 -11.19 16.92 -15.64
CA PRO A 110 -10.63 16.45 -16.91
C PRO A 110 -10.14 15.00 -16.80
N ASP A 111 -10.45 14.22 -17.85
CA ASP A 111 -9.87 12.95 -18.31
C ASP A 111 -9.54 11.88 -17.24
N CYS A 112 -10.56 11.43 -16.51
CA CYS A 112 -10.53 10.05 -15.99
C CYS A 112 -10.63 9.10 -17.20
N VAL A 113 -9.77 8.08 -17.26
CA VAL A 113 -9.97 6.96 -18.19
C VAL A 113 -11.37 6.42 -17.95
N THR A 114 -12.24 6.52 -18.97
CA THR A 114 -13.62 6.02 -18.91
C THR A 114 -13.59 4.50 -18.89
N VAL A 115 -13.37 3.92 -17.72
CA VAL A 115 -13.57 2.50 -17.46
C VAL A 115 -15.05 2.33 -17.17
N GLN A 116 -15.75 1.44 -17.87
CA GLN A 116 -17.15 1.15 -17.55
C GLN A 116 -17.20 0.38 -16.22
N GLN A 117 -17.97 0.88 -15.25
CA GLN A 117 -18.20 0.16 -13.99
C GLN A 117 -18.92 -1.17 -14.29
N THR A 118 -18.20 -2.28 -14.21
CA THR A 118 -18.79 -3.62 -14.33
C THR A 118 -19.17 -4.10 -12.93
N ALA A 119 -20.45 -4.32 -12.69
CA ALA A 119 -20.91 -4.99 -11.48
C ALA A 119 -20.50 -6.47 -11.56
N THR A 120 -19.30 -6.77 -11.08
CA THR A 120 -18.71 -8.12 -11.11
C THR A 120 -17.98 -8.42 -9.81
N THR A 121 -17.52 -9.67 -9.66
CA THR A 121 -16.74 -10.11 -8.50
C THR A 121 -15.24 -10.11 -8.83
N LEU A 122 -14.44 -10.00 -7.77
CA LEU A 122 -12.98 -9.98 -7.89
C LEU A 122 -12.42 -11.25 -8.53
N HIS A 123 -12.96 -12.42 -8.16
CA HIS A 123 -12.56 -13.69 -8.76
C HIS A 123 -13.00 -13.81 -10.23
N GLN A 124 -14.11 -13.18 -10.63
CA GLN A 124 -14.54 -13.20 -12.03
C GLN A 124 -13.54 -12.50 -12.95
N LEU A 125 -12.91 -11.39 -12.50
CA LEU A 125 -11.84 -10.73 -13.26
C LEU A 125 -10.67 -11.69 -13.56
N PHE A 126 -10.30 -12.51 -12.58
CA PHE A 126 -9.28 -13.54 -12.75
C PHE A 126 -9.75 -14.67 -13.68
N ILE A 127 -10.97 -15.19 -13.49
CA ILE A 127 -11.53 -16.27 -14.32
C ILE A 127 -11.57 -15.87 -15.79
N ASP A 128 -12.06 -14.66 -16.07
CA ASP A 128 -12.10 -14.11 -17.43
C ASP A 128 -10.70 -13.98 -18.05
N GLN A 129 -9.70 -13.58 -17.25
CA GLN A 129 -8.33 -13.46 -17.72
C GLN A 129 -7.67 -14.82 -17.94
N ALA A 130 -7.91 -15.78 -17.04
CA ALA A 130 -7.37 -17.14 -17.15
C ALA A 130 -7.89 -17.83 -18.43
N GLY A 131 -9.14 -17.60 -18.80
CA GLY A 131 -9.70 -18.10 -20.06
C GLY A 131 -9.08 -17.46 -21.33
N ARG A 132 -8.51 -16.25 -21.23
CA ARG A 132 -7.84 -15.57 -22.36
C ARG A 132 -6.40 -16.01 -22.55
N THR A 133 -5.68 -16.28 -21.45
CA THR A 133 -4.24 -16.57 -21.47
C THR A 133 -3.88 -17.77 -20.58
N PRO A 134 -4.45 -18.97 -20.83
CA PRO A 134 -4.34 -20.12 -19.92
C PRO A 134 -2.89 -20.60 -19.71
N ASP A 135 -2.07 -20.54 -20.76
CA ASP A 135 -0.69 -21.07 -20.76
C ASP A 135 0.35 -20.06 -20.24
N GLN A 136 -0.04 -18.81 -19.96
CA GLN A 136 0.87 -17.80 -19.43
C GLN A 136 1.13 -18.04 -17.94
N ILE A 137 2.32 -17.69 -17.47
CA ILE A 137 2.67 -17.77 -16.04
C ILE A 137 1.86 -16.71 -15.29
N ALA A 138 1.02 -17.15 -14.35
CA ALA A 138 0.23 -16.27 -13.49
C ALA A 138 1.01 -15.85 -12.24
N VAL A 139 1.68 -16.82 -11.60
CA VAL A 139 2.41 -16.59 -10.36
C VAL A 139 3.71 -17.37 -10.35
N GLN A 140 4.77 -16.75 -9.83
CA GLN A 140 6.08 -17.34 -9.61
C GLN A 140 6.50 -17.13 -8.15
N PHE A 141 7.05 -18.18 -7.55
CA PHE A 141 7.71 -18.11 -6.25
C PHE A 141 8.96 -18.97 -6.30
N GLU A 142 10.11 -18.32 -6.14
CA GLU A 142 11.43 -18.95 -6.35
C GLU A 142 11.49 -19.63 -7.74
N ALA A 143 11.91 -20.89 -7.79
CA ALA A 143 11.97 -21.67 -9.04
C ALA A 143 10.62 -22.27 -9.47
N SER A 144 9.57 -22.13 -8.66
CA SER A 144 8.26 -22.72 -8.94
C SER A 144 7.30 -21.72 -9.56
N THR A 145 6.47 -22.19 -10.49
CA THR A 145 5.49 -21.38 -11.21
C THR A 145 4.13 -22.07 -11.26
N LEU A 146 3.08 -21.28 -11.46
CA LEU A 146 1.78 -21.77 -11.93
C LEU A 146 1.34 -20.94 -13.13
N THR A 147 0.84 -21.62 -14.16
CA THR A 147 0.11 -20.94 -15.24
C THR A 147 -1.25 -20.43 -14.74
N TYR A 148 -1.89 -19.58 -15.53
CA TYR A 148 -3.26 -19.13 -15.26
C TYR A 148 -4.24 -20.31 -15.17
N ASP A 149 -4.13 -21.31 -16.05
CA ASP A 149 -4.97 -22.51 -16.01
C ASP A 149 -4.69 -23.37 -14.76
N GLU A 150 -3.42 -23.59 -14.41
CA GLU A 150 -3.06 -24.36 -13.22
C GLU A 150 -3.53 -23.69 -11.93
N LEU A 151 -3.35 -22.37 -11.82
CA LEU A 151 -3.85 -21.58 -10.70
C LEU A 151 -5.38 -21.62 -10.64
N HIS A 152 -6.06 -21.55 -11.78
CA HIS A 152 -7.51 -21.65 -11.86
C HIS A 152 -8.00 -23.02 -11.36
N ARG A 153 -7.46 -24.12 -11.86
CA ARG A 153 -7.84 -25.48 -11.44
C ARG A 153 -7.55 -25.76 -9.97
N LYS A 154 -6.37 -25.38 -9.47
CA LYS A 154 -6.01 -25.56 -8.05
C LYS A 154 -6.92 -24.77 -7.12
N SER A 155 -7.25 -23.53 -7.49
CA SER A 155 -8.17 -22.70 -6.70
C SER A 155 -9.61 -23.20 -6.76
N ASP A 156 -10.05 -23.79 -7.88
CA ASP A 156 -11.37 -24.43 -7.97
C ASP A 156 -11.49 -25.64 -7.04
N GLN A 157 -10.45 -26.49 -7.02
CA GLN A 157 -10.41 -27.68 -6.16
C GLN A 157 -10.57 -27.30 -4.68
N LEU A 158 -9.81 -26.30 -4.24
CA LEU A 158 -9.90 -25.81 -2.87
C LEU A 158 -11.22 -25.08 -2.61
N ALA A 159 -11.77 -24.35 -3.58
CA ALA A 159 -13.07 -23.68 -3.45
C ALA A 159 -14.21 -24.67 -3.23
N GLN A 160 -14.23 -25.80 -3.96
CA GLN A 160 -15.22 -26.85 -3.75
C GLN A 160 -15.13 -27.45 -2.34
N GLN A 161 -13.91 -27.69 -1.85
CA GLN A 161 -13.71 -28.16 -0.49
C GLN A 161 -14.21 -27.14 0.55
N LEU A 162 -13.99 -25.85 0.32
CA LEU A 162 -14.52 -24.78 1.17
C LEU A 162 -16.05 -24.74 1.15
N GLN A 163 -16.69 -24.88 -0.02
CA GLN A 163 -18.16 -24.97 -0.12
C GLN A 163 -18.72 -26.16 0.66
N GLN A 164 -18.05 -27.33 0.61
CA GLN A 164 -18.41 -28.49 1.43
C GLN A 164 -18.26 -28.23 2.94
N CYS A 165 -17.45 -27.24 3.33
CA CYS A 165 -17.32 -26.78 4.71
C CYS A 165 -18.33 -25.68 5.08
N GLY A 166 -19.28 -25.35 4.19
CA GLY A 166 -20.30 -24.33 4.41
C GLY A 166 -19.87 -22.91 4.08
N VAL A 167 -18.76 -22.72 3.34
CA VAL A 167 -18.37 -21.39 2.86
C VAL A 167 -19.25 -20.97 1.68
N GLY A 168 -19.82 -19.79 1.78
CA GLY A 168 -20.57 -19.11 0.71
C GLY A 168 -20.61 -17.60 0.93
N PRO A 169 -21.55 -16.88 0.28
CA PRO A 169 -21.72 -15.44 0.46
C PRO A 169 -21.74 -15.02 1.94
N GLU A 170 -21.04 -13.94 2.27
CA GLU A 170 -20.93 -13.39 3.64
C GLU A 170 -20.19 -14.27 4.66
N SER A 171 -19.75 -15.47 4.28
CA SER A 171 -18.91 -16.32 5.13
C SER A 171 -17.48 -15.77 5.16
N VAL A 172 -16.80 -15.89 6.30
CA VAL A 172 -15.40 -15.47 6.46
C VAL A 172 -14.50 -16.69 6.53
N VAL A 173 -13.37 -16.65 5.82
CA VAL A 173 -12.33 -17.70 5.89
C VAL A 173 -11.01 -17.08 6.33
N GLY A 174 -10.46 -17.57 7.44
CA GLY A 174 -9.14 -17.15 7.91
C GLY A 174 -8.02 -17.73 7.04
N ILE A 175 -6.98 -16.94 6.76
CA ILE A 175 -5.81 -17.41 6.01
C ILE A 175 -4.54 -17.16 6.84
N VAL A 176 -3.90 -18.24 7.29
CA VAL A 176 -2.68 -18.24 8.12
C VAL A 176 -1.53 -18.83 7.31
N CYS A 177 -0.77 -17.99 6.60
CA CYS A 177 0.34 -18.45 5.76
C CYS A 177 1.42 -17.39 5.56
N TYR A 178 2.64 -17.86 5.27
CA TYR A 178 3.66 -17.05 4.62
C TYR A 178 3.47 -17.08 3.09
N ARG A 179 4.19 -16.21 2.36
CA ARG A 179 4.18 -16.18 0.89
C ARG A 179 4.53 -17.56 0.31
N SER A 180 3.71 -17.99 -0.63
CA SER A 180 3.79 -19.28 -1.34
C SER A 180 2.82 -19.26 -2.51
N LEU A 181 2.95 -20.20 -3.45
CA LEU A 181 1.98 -20.37 -4.53
C LEU A 181 0.59 -20.70 -3.96
N GLU A 182 0.56 -21.53 -2.92
CA GLU A 182 -0.65 -21.95 -2.23
C GLU A 182 -1.38 -20.80 -1.52
N MET A 183 -0.66 -19.74 -1.11
CA MET A 183 -1.29 -18.51 -0.61
C MET A 183 -2.23 -17.90 -1.66
N ILE A 184 -1.77 -17.78 -2.91
CA ILE A 184 -2.57 -17.22 -4.01
C ILE A 184 -3.72 -18.16 -4.38
N VAL A 185 -3.48 -19.48 -4.37
CA VAL A 185 -4.53 -20.50 -4.52
C VAL A 185 -5.60 -20.32 -3.44
N GLY A 186 -5.21 -20.15 -2.18
CA GLY A 186 -6.10 -19.96 -1.04
C GLY A 186 -6.96 -18.71 -1.15
N LEU A 187 -6.35 -17.56 -1.49
CA LEU A 187 -7.08 -16.30 -1.69
C LEU A 187 -8.16 -16.44 -2.78
N LEU A 188 -7.80 -16.98 -3.93
CA LEU A 188 -8.75 -17.20 -5.03
C LEU A 188 -9.81 -18.24 -4.66
N ALA A 189 -9.45 -19.31 -3.97
CA ALA A 189 -10.38 -20.36 -3.57
C ALA A 189 -11.47 -19.84 -2.63
N VAL A 190 -11.13 -18.97 -1.67
CA VAL A 190 -12.10 -18.34 -0.78
C VAL A 190 -13.10 -17.50 -1.58
N LEU A 191 -12.59 -16.64 -2.47
CA LEU A 191 -13.43 -15.78 -3.29
C LEU A 191 -14.33 -16.59 -4.24
N LYS A 192 -13.79 -17.65 -4.85
CA LYS A 192 -14.52 -18.56 -5.76
C LYS A 192 -15.54 -19.44 -5.04
N ALA A 193 -15.29 -19.81 -3.78
CA ALA A 193 -16.30 -20.48 -2.93
C ALA A 193 -17.45 -19.53 -2.60
N GLY A 194 -17.22 -18.21 -2.72
CA GLY A 194 -18.17 -17.13 -2.47
C GLY A 194 -17.97 -16.42 -1.13
N GLY A 195 -16.94 -16.81 -0.36
CA GLY A 195 -16.62 -16.21 0.92
C GLY A 195 -15.66 -15.02 0.82
N ALA A 196 -15.47 -14.35 1.95
CA ALA A 196 -14.48 -13.30 2.15
C ALA A 196 -13.28 -13.84 2.92
N TYR A 197 -12.05 -13.50 2.52
CA TYR A 197 -10.87 -13.90 3.29
C TYR A 197 -10.53 -12.87 4.37
N VAL A 198 -10.00 -13.35 5.49
CA VAL A 198 -9.34 -12.53 6.51
C VAL A 198 -7.89 -13.01 6.67
N PRO A 199 -6.89 -12.20 6.33
CA PRO A 199 -5.48 -12.53 6.58
C PRO A 199 -5.20 -12.56 8.08
N LEU A 200 -4.51 -13.60 8.52
CA LEU A 200 -4.11 -13.83 9.91
C LEU A 200 -2.59 -14.05 9.93
N ASP A 201 -1.85 -12.98 10.18
CA ASP A 201 -0.39 -12.98 10.09
C ASP A 201 0.25 -14.00 11.07
N PRO A 202 1.00 -15.01 10.60
CA PRO A 202 1.60 -16.01 11.47
C PRO A 202 2.64 -15.47 12.47
N ASP A 203 3.13 -14.25 12.24
CA ASP A 203 4.09 -13.56 13.10
C ASP A 203 3.41 -12.70 14.18
N TYR A 204 2.07 -12.60 14.17
CA TYR A 204 1.34 -11.94 15.24
C TYR A 204 1.39 -12.74 16.55
N PRO A 205 1.42 -12.05 17.70
CA PRO A 205 1.33 -12.71 19.00
C PRO A 205 0.05 -13.52 19.12
N GLU A 206 0.12 -14.58 19.92
CA GLU A 206 -0.99 -15.53 20.07
C GLU A 206 -2.29 -14.85 20.51
N ASN A 207 -2.23 -13.92 21.47
CA ASN A 207 -3.41 -13.19 21.94
C ASN A 207 -4.04 -12.34 20.83
N ARG A 208 -3.22 -11.74 19.96
CA ARG A 208 -3.71 -10.95 18.82
C ARG A 208 -4.39 -11.87 17.82
N LEU A 209 -3.79 -13.00 17.47
CA LEU A 209 -4.41 -13.99 16.59
C LEU A 209 -5.72 -14.52 17.17
N ALA A 210 -5.74 -14.86 18.45
CA ALA A 210 -6.95 -15.33 19.15
C ALA A 210 -8.06 -14.27 19.11
N PHE A 211 -7.72 -12.99 19.34
CA PHE A 211 -8.67 -11.89 19.20
C PHE A 211 -9.22 -11.80 17.77
N LEU A 212 -8.35 -11.79 16.75
CA LEU A 212 -8.77 -11.68 15.35
C LEU A 212 -9.67 -12.85 14.92
N ILE A 213 -9.37 -14.07 15.36
CA ILE A 213 -10.19 -15.26 15.11
C ILE A 213 -11.55 -15.16 15.83
N ALA A 214 -11.53 -14.79 17.12
CA ALA A 214 -12.75 -14.67 17.92
C ALA A 214 -13.68 -13.56 17.41
N ASP A 215 -13.11 -12.43 16.98
CA ASP A 215 -13.85 -11.36 16.33
C ASP A 215 -14.33 -11.85 14.96
N SER A 216 -13.46 -12.19 14.01
CA SER A 216 -13.88 -12.55 12.65
C SER A 216 -14.81 -13.76 12.53
N LYS A 217 -14.81 -14.69 13.51
CA LYS A 217 -15.61 -15.93 13.52
C LYS A 217 -15.54 -16.70 12.19
N PRO A 218 -14.34 -17.10 11.75
CA PRO A 218 -14.18 -17.73 10.44
C PRO A 218 -14.88 -19.10 10.39
N THR A 219 -15.62 -19.37 9.32
CA THR A 219 -16.24 -20.67 9.03
C THR A 219 -15.18 -21.77 8.85
N ALA A 220 -14.06 -21.40 8.23
CA ALA A 220 -12.90 -22.26 8.04
C ALA A 220 -11.61 -21.45 8.15
N ILE A 221 -10.49 -22.12 8.44
CA ILE A 221 -9.16 -21.52 8.41
C ILE A 221 -8.30 -22.32 7.45
N LEU A 222 -7.77 -21.64 6.43
CA LEU A 222 -6.71 -22.15 5.57
C LEU A 222 -5.37 -21.87 6.22
N CYS A 223 -4.47 -22.86 6.27
CA CYS A 223 -3.12 -22.65 6.79
C CYS A 223 -2.06 -23.46 6.06
N GLN A 224 -0.81 -23.03 6.13
CA GLN A 224 0.30 -23.93 5.79
C GLN A 224 0.40 -25.06 6.81
N LYS A 225 0.76 -26.27 6.39
CA LYS A 225 0.87 -27.46 7.25
C LYS A 225 1.76 -27.20 8.47
N ARG A 226 2.90 -26.52 8.28
CA ARG A 226 3.84 -26.15 9.35
C ARG A 226 3.27 -25.19 10.39
N LEU A 227 2.22 -24.44 10.04
CA LEU A 227 1.59 -23.44 10.92
C LEU A 227 0.37 -23.99 11.66
N ARG A 228 -0.07 -25.22 11.37
CA ARG A 228 -1.26 -25.82 11.97
C ARG A 228 -1.22 -25.79 13.51
N GLY A 229 -0.05 -26.02 14.10
CA GLY A 229 0.12 -26.00 15.56
C GLY A 229 -0.04 -24.62 16.22
N LYS A 230 0.07 -23.52 15.46
CA LYS A 230 -0.14 -22.16 15.97
C LYS A 230 -1.62 -21.77 16.07
N ILE A 231 -2.52 -22.52 15.44
CA ILE A 231 -3.92 -22.12 15.29
C ILE A 231 -4.74 -22.65 16.46
N LYS A 232 -5.21 -21.74 17.31
CA LYS A 232 -6.15 -22.04 18.40
C LYS A 232 -7.55 -21.56 18.01
N ALA A 233 -8.28 -22.41 17.29
CA ALA A 233 -9.62 -22.12 16.78
C ALA A 233 -10.50 -23.39 16.88
N PRO A 234 -11.06 -23.72 18.05
CA PRO A 234 -11.77 -24.98 18.26
C PRO A 234 -13.04 -25.10 17.40
N ASP A 235 -13.68 -23.98 17.08
CA ASP A 235 -14.95 -23.94 16.35
C ASP A 235 -14.78 -23.85 14.83
N ALA A 236 -13.56 -23.64 14.33
CA ALA A 236 -13.28 -23.46 12.90
C ALA A 236 -12.63 -24.70 12.29
N ARG A 237 -13.05 -25.08 11.09
CA ARG A 237 -12.41 -26.19 10.36
C ARG A 237 -11.07 -25.74 9.78
N VAL A 238 -9.97 -26.33 10.26
CA VAL A 238 -8.61 -26.01 9.79
C VAL A 238 -8.20 -26.92 8.63
N ILE A 239 -7.96 -26.33 7.47
CA ILE A 239 -7.59 -27.00 6.21
C ILE A 239 -6.15 -26.59 5.83
N CYS A 240 -5.29 -27.57 5.56
CA CYS A 240 -3.94 -27.30 5.09
C CYS A 240 -3.96 -26.95 3.60
N LEU A 241 -3.34 -25.83 3.24
CA LEU A 241 -3.24 -25.32 1.88
C LEU A 241 -2.56 -26.32 0.92
N GLU A 242 -1.54 -27.03 1.40
CA GLU A 242 -0.77 -28.02 0.64
C GLU A 242 -1.52 -29.35 0.45
N GLN A 243 -2.64 -29.54 1.15
CA GLN A 243 -3.44 -30.77 1.14
C GLN A 243 -4.83 -30.57 0.51
N ALA A 244 -5.05 -29.45 -0.18
CA ALA A 244 -6.29 -29.19 -0.90
C ALA A 244 -6.57 -30.37 -1.86
N GLY A 245 -7.70 -31.04 -1.63
CA GLY A 245 -7.94 -32.39 -2.15
C GLY A 245 -8.17 -32.48 -3.66
N THR A 246 -8.27 -33.71 -4.16
CA THR A 246 -8.78 -34.00 -5.50
C THR A 246 -10.27 -33.63 -5.57
N ALA A 247 -10.62 -32.60 -6.34
CA ALA A 247 -12.00 -32.21 -6.60
C ALA A 247 -12.87 -33.37 -7.10
N GLY A 248 -14.17 -33.29 -6.79
CA GLY A 248 -15.17 -34.07 -7.52
C GLY A 248 -15.42 -33.48 -8.92
N PRO A 249 -16.05 -34.23 -9.83
CA PRO A 249 -16.25 -33.81 -11.22
C PRO A 249 -17.28 -32.68 -11.42
N ALA A 250 -17.90 -32.18 -10.35
CA ALA A 250 -18.96 -31.17 -10.45
C ALA A 250 -18.39 -29.79 -10.80
N PRO A 251 -19.04 -29.00 -11.69
CA PRO A 251 -18.63 -27.62 -11.95
C PRO A 251 -18.74 -26.77 -10.68
N LEU A 252 -17.73 -25.94 -10.42
CA LEU A 252 -17.80 -24.95 -9.35
C LEU A 252 -18.75 -23.82 -9.74
N VAL A 253 -19.74 -23.54 -8.90
CA VAL A 253 -20.65 -22.39 -9.07
C VAL A 253 -20.50 -21.49 -7.85
N SER A 254 -20.01 -20.27 -8.07
CA SER A 254 -19.94 -19.23 -7.04
C SER A 254 -21.29 -18.52 -6.93
N ALA A 255 -21.81 -18.40 -5.71
CA ALA A 255 -23.02 -17.63 -5.43
C ALA A 255 -22.74 -16.15 -5.09
N ALA A 256 -21.47 -15.74 -5.04
CA ALA A 256 -21.08 -14.39 -4.66
C ALA A 256 -21.57 -13.34 -5.66
N GLN A 257 -22.03 -12.23 -5.12
CA GLN A 257 -22.51 -11.05 -5.82
C GLN A 257 -21.53 -9.87 -5.62
N PRO A 258 -21.59 -8.83 -6.46
CA PRO A 258 -20.70 -7.67 -6.35
C PRO A 258 -20.78 -6.94 -4.99
N ASN A 259 -21.92 -6.99 -4.31
CA ASN A 259 -22.11 -6.38 -2.99
C ASN A 259 -21.75 -7.30 -1.82
N ASN A 260 -21.34 -8.56 -2.08
CA ASN A 260 -20.83 -9.42 -1.01
C ASN A 260 -19.40 -9.03 -0.63
N LEU A 261 -19.03 -9.38 0.61
CA LEU A 261 -17.66 -9.18 1.10
C LEU A 261 -16.65 -9.95 0.25
N ALA A 262 -15.58 -9.28 -0.16
CA ALA A 262 -14.40 -9.89 -0.78
C ALA A 262 -13.34 -10.21 0.28
N TYR A 263 -13.11 -9.29 1.22
CA TYR A 263 -12.13 -9.47 2.29
C TYR A 263 -12.39 -8.59 3.51
N LEU A 264 -11.74 -8.99 4.60
CA LEU A 264 -11.62 -8.23 5.83
C LEU A 264 -10.15 -7.93 6.08
N ILE A 265 -9.82 -6.66 6.34
CA ILE A 265 -8.49 -6.27 6.81
C ILE A 265 -8.64 -5.55 8.15
N TYR A 266 -7.92 -6.05 9.15
CA TYR A 266 -7.89 -5.43 10.47
C TYR A 266 -6.90 -4.29 10.49
N THR A 267 -7.37 -3.16 11.00
CA THR A 267 -6.54 -1.99 11.27
C THR A 267 -6.49 -1.73 12.76
N SER A 268 -5.43 -1.07 13.22
CA SER A 268 -5.33 -0.55 14.57
C SER A 268 -6.55 0.33 14.90
N GLY A 269 -7.08 0.23 16.12
CA GLY A 269 -8.27 1.00 16.54
C GLY A 269 -7.94 2.14 17.51
N SER A 270 -8.65 3.26 17.40
CA SER A 270 -8.48 4.43 18.28
C SER A 270 -8.86 4.15 19.74
N THR A 271 -9.69 3.14 19.99
CA THR A 271 -10.06 2.62 21.32
C THR A 271 -9.03 1.62 21.87
N GLY A 272 -8.00 1.30 21.09
CA GLY A 272 -6.97 0.31 21.40
C GLY A 272 -7.36 -1.14 21.13
N VAL A 273 -8.44 -1.36 20.38
CA VAL A 273 -8.87 -2.69 19.93
C VAL A 273 -8.87 -2.70 18.39
N PRO A 274 -8.19 -3.66 17.72
CA PRO A 274 -8.19 -3.73 16.27
C PRO A 274 -9.60 -3.83 15.68
N LYS A 275 -9.84 -3.18 14.55
CA LYS A 275 -11.14 -3.11 13.86
C LYS A 275 -11.07 -3.71 12.47
N GLY A 276 -11.96 -4.65 12.15
CA GLY A 276 -12.04 -5.29 10.83
C GLY A 276 -12.78 -4.40 9.83
N VAL A 277 -12.10 -3.92 8.80
CA VAL A 277 -12.72 -3.16 7.70
C VAL A 277 -13.33 -4.14 6.69
N MET A 278 -14.62 -3.95 6.38
CA MET A 278 -15.39 -4.82 5.50
C MET A 278 -15.40 -4.30 4.06
N ILE A 279 -14.67 -4.96 3.15
CA ILE A 279 -14.59 -4.56 1.74
C ILE A 279 -15.44 -5.48 0.86
N GLU A 280 -16.31 -4.88 0.06
CA GLU A 280 -17.15 -5.58 -0.92
C GLU A 280 -16.40 -5.79 -2.24
N HIS A 281 -16.82 -6.79 -3.01
CA HIS A 281 -16.24 -7.07 -4.32
C HIS A 281 -16.25 -5.85 -5.24
N GLN A 282 -17.40 -5.17 -5.37
CA GLN A 282 -17.55 -3.98 -6.22
C GLN A 282 -16.58 -2.86 -5.84
N SER A 283 -16.29 -2.72 -4.53
CA SER A 283 -15.43 -1.65 -4.03
C SER A 283 -13.99 -1.83 -4.48
N ILE A 284 -13.44 -3.03 -4.29
CA ILE A 284 -12.09 -3.34 -4.74
C ILE A 284 -11.98 -3.47 -6.26
N VAL A 285 -13.01 -4.02 -6.93
CA VAL A 285 -13.04 -4.13 -8.41
C VAL A 285 -12.86 -2.77 -9.08
N ASN A 286 -13.41 -1.70 -8.51
CA ASN A 286 -13.17 -0.34 -9.00
C ASN A 286 -11.67 0.01 -9.04
N THR A 287 -10.97 -0.18 -7.92
CA THR A 287 -9.53 0.11 -7.79
C THR A 287 -8.71 -0.76 -8.74
N ILE A 288 -9.03 -2.06 -8.84
CA ILE A 288 -8.31 -2.99 -9.73
C ILE A 288 -8.50 -2.63 -11.20
N ALA A 289 -9.72 -2.31 -11.61
CA ALA A 289 -10.03 -1.90 -12.98
C ALA A 289 -9.38 -0.56 -13.34
N TRP A 290 -9.40 0.41 -12.41
CA TRP A 290 -8.68 1.67 -12.56
C TRP A 290 -7.17 1.43 -12.71
N ARG A 291 -6.52 0.68 -11.80
CA ARG A 291 -5.07 0.41 -11.88
C ARG A 291 -4.67 -0.29 -13.17
N LYS A 292 -5.42 -1.31 -13.59
CA LYS A 292 -5.19 -2.02 -14.84
C LYS A 292 -5.19 -1.06 -16.03
N ALA A 293 -6.18 -0.18 -16.11
CA ALA A 293 -6.32 0.78 -17.20
C ALA A 293 -5.28 1.91 -17.12
N TYR A 294 -5.06 2.46 -15.93
CA TYR A 294 -4.18 3.60 -15.68
C TYR A 294 -2.70 3.27 -15.93
N TYR A 295 -2.26 2.08 -15.54
CA TYR A 295 -0.89 1.60 -15.80
C TYR A 295 -0.73 0.85 -17.13
N CYS A 296 -1.81 0.70 -17.90
CA CYS A 296 -1.83 -0.10 -19.14
C CYS A 296 -1.24 -1.50 -18.92
N MET A 297 -1.60 -2.14 -17.81
CA MET A 297 -1.00 -3.42 -17.40
C MET A 297 -1.50 -4.54 -18.31
N SER A 298 -0.59 -5.43 -18.71
CA SER A 298 -0.87 -6.53 -19.64
C SER A 298 -0.01 -7.77 -19.38
N SER A 299 -0.09 -8.78 -20.25
CA SER A 299 0.66 -10.02 -20.10
C SER A 299 2.17 -9.93 -20.25
N VAL A 300 2.71 -8.78 -20.68
CA VAL A 300 4.16 -8.55 -20.71
C VAL A 300 4.71 -8.02 -19.38
N ASP A 301 3.83 -7.72 -18.43
CA ASP A 301 4.21 -7.12 -17.16
C ASP A 301 4.56 -8.15 -16.09
N VAL A 302 5.49 -7.76 -15.22
CA VAL A 302 5.90 -8.51 -14.03
C VAL A 302 5.69 -7.62 -12.81
N VAL A 303 4.79 -8.04 -11.93
CA VAL A 303 4.44 -7.31 -10.71
C VAL A 303 5.11 -8.00 -9.52
N LEU A 304 5.99 -7.27 -8.82
CA LEU A 304 6.63 -7.79 -7.61
C LEU A 304 5.74 -7.58 -6.39
N GLN A 305 5.27 -8.66 -5.79
CA GLN A 305 4.38 -8.68 -4.63
C GLN A 305 5.18 -8.49 -3.34
N LEU A 306 5.24 -7.25 -2.84
CA LEU A 306 5.98 -6.90 -1.63
C LEU A 306 5.13 -6.75 -0.35
N PRO A 307 3.94 -6.12 -0.36
CA PRO A 307 3.17 -5.90 0.87
C PRO A 307 2.75 -7.22 1.52
N SER A 308 2.60 -7.25 2.85
CA SER A 308 1.99 -8.42 3.52
C SER A 308 0.50 -8.51 3.14
N ILE A 309 -0.05 -9.72 3.05
CA ILE A 309 -1.47 -9.93 2.74
C ILE A 309 -2.40 -9.33 3.82
N SER A 310 -1.87 -9.07 5.02
CA SER A 310 -2.56 -8.34 6.09
C SER A 310 -2.73 -6.84 5.81
N PHE A 311 -2.18 -6.32 4.71
CA PHE A 311 -2.36 -4.96 4.24
C PHE A 311 -3.08 -4.95 2.90
N ASP A 312 -3.93 -3.96 2.72
CA ASP A 312 -4.81 -3.80 1.57
C ASP A 312 -4.03 -3.50 0.28
N SER A 313 -2.87 -2.85 0.37
CA SER A 313 -1.94 -2.68 -0.76
C SER A 313 -1.56 -4.00 -1.45
N SER A 314 -1.52 -5.12 -0.72
CA SER A 314 -1.27 -6.45 -1.32
C SER A 314 -2.36 -6.85 -2.31
N VAL A 315 -3.60 -6.44 -2.05
CA VAL A 315 -4.76 -6.76 -2.88
C VAL A 315 -4.63 -6.08 -4.23
N ALA A 316 -4.12 -4.85 -4.25
CA ALA A 316 -3.84 -4.14 -5.50
C ALA A 316 -2.75 -4.83 -6.32
N ASP A 317 -1.62 -5.23 -5.71
CA ASP A 317 -0.56 -5.94 -6.44
C ASP A 317 -1.06 -7.28 -7.00
N ILE A 318 -1.67 -8.10 -6.14
CA ILE A 318 -2.11 -9.45 -6.48
C ILE A 318 -3.18 -9.41 -7.57
N PHE A 319 -4.27 -8.67 -7.35
CA PHE A 319 -5.42 -8.77 -8.22
C PHE A 319 -5.33 -7.87 -9.45
N THR A 320 -4.54 -6.79 -9.44
CA THR A 320 -4.27 -6.06 -10.70
C THR A 320 -3.40 -6.90 -11.62
N ALA A 321 -2.39 -7.61 -11.11
CA ALA A 321 -1.59 -8.52 -11.93
C ALA A 321 -2.45 -9.62 -12.56
N LEU A 322 -3.19 -10.34 -11.71
CA LEU A 322 -4.02 -11.48 -12.11
C LEU A 322 -5.21 -11.09 -13.01
N ALA A 323 -5.75 -9.87 -12.88
CA ALA A 323 -6.79 -9.37 -13.78
C ALA A 323 -6.23 -8.91 -15.14
N SER A 324 -4.91 -8.72 -15.27
CA SER A 324 -4.26 -8.13 -16.45
C SER A 324 -3.53 -9.15 -17.34
N GLY A 325 -3.40 -10.39 -16.89
CA GLY A 325 -2.62 -11.41 -17.58
C GLY A 325 -1.13 -11.35 -17.25
N ALA A 326 -0.73 -10.43 -16.36
CA ALA A 326 0.65 -10.23 -15.93
C ALA A 326 1.16 -11.38 -15.06
N LYS A 327 2.48 -11.49 -14.94
CA LYS A 327 3.14 -12.40 -14.00
C LYS A 327 3.21 -11.75 -12.61
N LEU A 328 2.66 -12.40 -11.59
CA LEU A 328 2.84 -12.03 -10.19
C LEU A 328 4.07 -12.73 -9.61
N LEU A 329 5.11 -11.97 -9.27
CA LEU A 329 6.34 -12.49 -8.66
C LEU A 329 6.27 -12.33 -7.14
N LEU A 330 6.33 -13.45 -6.41
CA LEU A 330 6.32 -13.45 -4.95
C LEU A 330 7.76 -13.41 -4.41
N ILE A 331 8.02 -12.50 -3.47
CA ILE A 331 9.32 -12.43 -2.78
C ILE A 331 9.41 -13.40 -1.60
N ASN A 332 10.59 -13.96 -1.34
CA ASN A 332 10.84 -14.71 -0.12
C ASN A 332 10.71 -13.80 1.12
N GLN A 333 9.98 -14.26 2.14
CA GLN A 333 9.71 -13.50 3.36
C GLN A 333 10.99 -13.04 4.07
N SER A 334 12.03 -13.89 4.16
CA SER A 334 13.28 -13.53 4.85
C SER A 334 14.11 -12.49 4.08
N GLN A 335 13.93 -12.42 2.76
CA GLN A 335 14.65 -11.50 1.88
C GLN A 335 13.87 -10.21 1.60
N ARG A 336 12.65 -10.06 2.12
CA ARG A 336 11.72 -8.97 1.75
C ARG A 336 12.26 -7.56 1.99
N LEU A 337 13.18 -7.40 2.94
CA LEU A 337 13.82 -6.12 3.26
C LEU A 337 15.28 -6.05 2.78
N ASN A 338 15.82 -7.14 2.21
CA ASN A 338 17.21 -7.20 1.76
C ASN A 338 17.37 -6.39 0.47
N VAL A 339 18.00 -5.23 0.59
CA VAL A 339 18.17 -4.25 -0.51
C VAL A 339 18.91 -4.86 -1.70
N LYS A 340 20.07 -5.51 -1.46
CA LYS A 340 20.88 -6.14 -2.52
C LYS A 340 20.11 -7.26 -3.21
N TYR A 341 19.46 -8.14 -2.43
CA TYR A 341 18.64 -9.22 -2.99
C TYR A 341 17.47 -8.67 -3.80
N MET A 342 16.77 -7.65 -3.28
CA MET A 342 15.65 -7.01 -3.96
C MET A 342 16.06 -6.42 -5.31
N GLN A 343 17.19 -5.72 -5.36
CA GLN A 343 17.72 -5.14 -6.60
C GLN A 343 18.07 -6.22 -7.62
N LYS A 344 18.74 -7.28 -7.16
CA LYS A 344 19.06 -8.43 -8.00
C LYS A 344 17.79 -9.11 -8.52
N LEU A 345 16.80 -9.33 -7.67
CA LEU A 345 15.52 -9.91 -8.06
C LEU A 345 14.79 -9.05 -9.09
N ILE A 346 14.76 -7.72 -8.89
CA ILE A 346 14.14 -6.77 -9.83
C ILE A 346 14.82 -6.85 -11.20
N ALA A 347 16.15 -6.92 -11.23
CA ALA A 347 16.92 -7.03 -12.47
C ALA A 347 16.73 -8.41 -13.15
N ASP A 348 16.97 -9.50 -12.42
CA ASP A 348 16.94 -10.87 -12.93
C ASP A 348 15.56 -11.25 -13.49
N GLU A 349 14.48 -10.81 -12.82
CA GLU A 349 13.10 -11.10 -13.23
C GLU A 349 12.46 -10.01 -14.10
N SER A 350 13.23 -8.96 -14.44
CA SER A 350 12.76 -7.82 -15.24
C SER A 350 11.44 -7.23 -14.72
N VAL A 351 11.38 -6.99 -13.41
CA VAL A 351 10.18 -6.47 -12.73
C VAL A 351 9.77 -5.15 -13.38
N THR A 352 8.51 -5.03 -13.80
CA THR A 352 7.99 -3.83 -14.45
C THR A 352 7.21 -2.93 -13.50
N HIS A 353 6.54 -3.50 -12.49
CA HIS A 353 5.76 -2.78 -11.51
C HIS A 353 6.21 -3.12 -10.09
N PHE A 354 6.46 -2.08 -9.31
CA PHE A 354 6.85 -2.23 -7.90
C PHE A 354 6.07 -1.25 -7.03
N LEU A 355 5.28 -1.79 -6.11
CA LEU A 355 4.60 -1.02 -5.07
C LEU A 355 5.38 -1.15 -3.76
N THR A 356 5.76 -0.01 -3.18
CA THR A 356 6.53 0.00 -1.95
C THR A 356 6.26 1.26 -1.11
N VAL A 357 7.01 1.43 -0.03
CA VAL A 357 6.95 2.61 0.83
C VAL A 357 8.13 3.54 0.55
N PRO A 358 7.97 4.87 0.69
CA PRO A 358 9.04 5.84 0.48
C PRO A 358 10.37 5.49 1.18
N SER A 359 10.33 5.04 2.44
CA SER A 359 11.54 4.71 3.20
C SER A 359 12.36 3.58 2.57
N PHE A 360 11.69 2.53 2.10
CA PHE A 360 12.35 1.37 1.49
C PHE A 360 12.82 1.70 0.09
N TYR A 361 12.03 2.47 -0.67
CA TYR A 361 12.44 2.94 -1.99
C TYR A 361 13.71 3.80 -1.94
N LYS A 362 13.81 4.68 -0.94
CA LYS A 362 15.03 5.46 -0.70
C LYS A 362 16.26 4.57 -0.49
N ALA A 363 16.12 3.48 0.27
CA ALA A 363 17.21 2.54 0.49
C ALA A 363 17.63 1.86 -0.83
N LEU A 364 16.66 1.42 -1.64
CA LEU A 364 16.91 0.83 -2.96
C LEU A 364 17.57 1.79 -3.94
N LEU A 365 17.27 3.09 -3.87
CA LEU A 365 17.92 4.09 -4.73
C LEU A 365 19.37 4.38 -4.31
N ASN A 366 19.73 4.18 -3.05
CA ASN A 366 21.06 4.53 -2.55
C ASN A 366 22.14 3.51 -2.95
N GLU A 367 21.75 2.27 -3.18
CA GLU A 367 22.63 1.17 -3.59
C GLU A 367 22.32 0.80 -5.04
N ASN A 368 23.32 0.42 -5.86
CA ASN A 368 23.17 -0.19 -7.20
C ASN A 368 21.90 0.18 -8.02
N SER A 369 21.55 1.46 -8.12
CA SER A 369 20.26 1.88 -8.69
C SER A 369 20.08 1.50 -10.16
N HIS A 370 21.17 1.24 -10.89
CA HIS A 370 21.15 0.75 -12.27
C HIS A 370 20.40 -0.59 -12.43
N LEU A 371 20.34 -1.42 -11.38
CA LEU A 371 19.59 -2.69 -11.38
C LEU A 371 18.06 -2.48 -11.42
N LEU A 372 17.61 -1.25 -11.18
CA LEU A 372 16.20 -0.89 -11.12
C LEU A 372 15.67 -0.33 -12.45
N GLU A 373 16.53 -0.22 -13.47
CA GLU A 373 16.25 0.48 -14.73
C GLU A 373 15.17 -0.18 -15.60
N HIS A 374 14.95 -1.50 -15.41
CA HIS A 374 13.93 -2.27 -16.12
C HIS A 374 12.50 -2.00 -15.64
N MET A 375 12.33 -1.38 -14.47
CA MET A 375 11.01 -1.01 -13.99
C MET A 375 10.36 0.01 -14.93
N ARG A 376 9.06 -0.17 -15.18
CA ARG A 376 8.24 0.82 -15.89
C ARG A 376 7.61 1.79 -14.89
N PHE A 377 7.15 1.24 -13.75
CA PHE A 377 6.35 1.95 -12.77
C PHE A 377 6.80 1.63 -11.35
N VAL A 378 7.09 2.67 -10.58
CA VAL A 378 7.22 2.60 -9.12
C VAL A 378 6.05 3.34 -8.51
N THR A 379 5.26 2.63 -7.72
CA THR A 379 4.19 3.21 -6.91
C THR A 379 4.65 3.25 -5.48
N ILE A 380 4.55 4.41 -4.85
CA ILE A 380 4.79 4.55 -3.42
C ILE A 380 3.55 5.05 -2.71
N ALA A 381 3.32 4.45 -1.56
CA ALA A 381 2.13 4.67 -0.76
C ALA A 381 2.47 4.45 0.73
N GLY A 382 1.55 4.86 1.59
CA GLY A 382 1.59 4.47 3.01
C GLY A 382 2.51 5.30 3.92
N GLU A 383 3.33 6.23 3.41
CA GLU A 383 4.13 7.15 4.23
C GLU A 383 4.17 8.57 3.65
N ASP A 384 4.67 9.50 4.47
CA ASP A 384 5.01 10.84 4.00
C ASP A 384 6.18 10.77 3.01
N PHE A 385 6.18 11.72 2.10
CA PHE A 385 7.11 11.77 0.99
C PHE A 385 8.02 12.98 1.16
N THR A 386 9.31 12.83 0.86
CA THR A 386 10.26 13.95 0.85
C THR A 386 10.53 14.41 -0.58
N PRO A 387 10.52 15.73 -0.88
CA PRO A 387 10.93 16.24 -2.20
C PRO A 387 12.26 15.68 -2.71
N HIS A 388 13.23 15.54 -1.81
CA HIS A 388 14.53 14.93 -2.10
C HIS A 388 14.44 13.50 -2.70
N LEU A 389 13.44 12.70 -2.30
CA LEU A 389 13.26 11.36 -2.86
C LEU A 389 12.79 11.42 -4.32
N VAL A 390 11.96 12.42 -4.67
CA VAL A 390 11.53 12.67 -6.05
C VAL A 390 12.74 13.07 -6.89
N ASP A 391 13.54 14.01 -6.40
CA ASP A 391 14.74 14.50 -7.08
C ASP A 391 15.74 13.36 -7.32
N GLU A 392 16.02 12.56 -6.29
CA GLU A 392 16.90 11.38 -6.39
C GLU A 392 16.38 10.34 -7.38
N HIS A 393 15.07 10.09 -7.39
CA HIS A 393 14.45 9.19 -8.35
C HIS A 393 14.70 9.65 -9.78
N PHE A 394 14.34 10.89 -10.15
CA PHE A 394 14.50 11.35 -11.53
C PHE A 394 15.97 11.53 -11.94
N ARG A 395 16.87 11.75 -10.98
CA ARG A 395 18.31 11.76 -11.23
C ARG A 395 18.86 10.38 -11.58
N LYS A 396 18.37 9.32 -10.91
CA LYS A 396 18.90 7.95 -11.04
C LYS A 396 18.15 7.09 -12.03
N LEU A 397 16.84 7.30 -12.18
CA LEU A 397 15.90 6.47 -12.92
C LEU A 397 14.91 7.32 -13.75
N PRO A 398 15.40 8.25 -14.60
CA PRO A 398 14.54 9.20 -15.33
C PRO A 398 13.50 8.55 -16.26
N GLN A 399 13.72 7.30 -16.67
CA GLN A 399 12.81 6.53 -17.53
C GLN A 399 11.70 5.80 -16.76
N VAL A 400 11.86 5.62 -15.46
CA VAL A 400 10.91 4.91 -14.60
C VAL A 400 9.86 5.90 -14.14
N GLN A 401 8.58 5.57 -14.28
CA GLN A 401 7.53 6.49 -13.86
C GLN A 401 7.24 6.35 -12.36
N LEU A 402 7.19 7.46 -11.64
CA LEU A 402 6.94 7.50 -10.19
C LEU A 402 5.51 7.98 -9.89
N TYR A 403 4.84 7.25 -9.00
CA TYR A 403 3.48 7.55 -8.56
C TYR A 403 3.37 7.62 -7.05
N ASN A 404 2.55 8.55 -6.57
CA ASN A 404 2.07 8.59 -5.19
C ASN A 404 0.60 8.13 -5.18
N GLU A 405 0.34 6.97 -4.61
CA GLU A 405 -1.03 6.51 -4.34
C GLU A 405 -1.39 6.81 -2.88
N TYR A 406 -2.60 7.34 -2.69
CA TYR A 406 -3.17 7.58 -1.36
C TYR A 406 -4.55 6.96 -1.28
N GLY A 407 -4.81 6.24 -0.20
CA GLY A 407 -6.13 5.78 0.18
C GLY A 407 -6.09 5.19 1.59
N PRO A 408 -7.14 5.38 2.39
CA PRO A 408 -7.35 4.59 3.59
C PRO A 408 -7.93 3.21 3.24
N THR A 409 -7.75 2.24 4.13
CA THR A 409 -8.36 0.90 3.97
C THR A 409 -9.86 0.95 3.82
N GLU A 410 -10.50 1.91 4.47
CA GLU A 410 -11.94 2.17 4.40
C GLU A 410 -12.46 2.63 3.02
N ASN A 411 -11.57 2.91 2.06
CA ASN A 411 -11.92 3.25 0.68
C ASN A 411 -11.17 2.39 -0.36
N SER A 412 -10.91 1.12 -0.02
CA SER A 412 -10.39 0.09 -0.93
C SER A 412 -9.04 0.43 -1.60
N VAL A 413 -8.00 0.53 -0.77
CA VAL A 413 -6.58 0.69 -1.14
C VAL A 413 -6.20 2.08 -1.64
N CYS A 414 -6.74 2.51 -2.78
CA CYS A 414 -6.36 3.75 -3.45
C CYS A 414 -7.59 4.59 -3.74
N SER A 415 -7.51 5.87 -3.42
CA SER A 415 -8.57 6.85 -3.57
C SER A 415 -8.14 8.01 -4.45
N THR A 416 -6.88 8.42 -4.34
CA THR A 416 -6.26 9.45 -5.17
C THR A 416 -4.89 9.01 -5.65
N CYS A 417 -4.49 9.47 -6.83
CA CYS A 417 -3.19 9.17 -7.41
C CYS A 417 -2.55 10.42 -8.02
N TYR A 418 -1.25 10.57 -7.80
CA TYR A 418 -0.42 11.59 -8.44
C TYR A 418 0.72 10.93 -9.22
N GLN A 419 0.87 11.30 -10.49
CA GLN A 419 2.06 10.98 -11.26
C GLN A 419 3.06 12.12 -11.15
N PHE A 420 4.28 11.82 -10.70
CA PHE A 420 5.35 12.81 -10.73
C PHE A 420 5.87 12.96 -12.17
N GLN A 421 6.10 14.20 -12.59
CA GLN A 421 6.78 14.52 -13.86
C GLN A 421 8.23 14.96 -13.59
N GLN A 422 8.41 15.79 -12.57
CA GLN A 422 9.64 16.23 -11.91
C GLN A 422 9.20 16.94 -10.62
N HIS A 423 10.11 17.20 -9.68
CA HIS A 423 9.78 18.07 -8.55
C HIS A 423 9.60 19.52 -9.04
N ASP A 424 8.41 20.07 -8.88
CA ASP A 424 8.01 21.39 -9.35
C ASP A 424 8.04 22.48 -8.25
N GLY A 425 8.53 22.14 -7.06
CA GLY A 425 8.57 23.02 -5.90
C GLY A 425 7.21 23.23 -5.19
N ASN A 426 6.11 22.64 -5.68
CA ASN A 426 4.77 22.81 -5.08
C ASN A 426 4.55 21.91 -3.82
N GLY A 427 5.56 21.09 -3.50
CA GLY A 427 5.50 20.10 -2.43
C GLY A 427 4.77 18.83 -2.87
N ILE A 428 4.72 17.85 -1.97
CA ILE A 428 4.13 16.53 -2.28
C ILE A 428 2.61 16.62 -2.19
N THR A 429 1.95 16.13 -3.23
CA THR A 429 0.50 16.02 -3.37
C THR A 429 0.08 14.54 -3.41
N ILE A 430 -1.13 14.26 -2.95
CA ILE A 430 -1.79 12.93 -3.08
C ILE A 430 -2.57 12.80 -4.38
N GLY A 431 -2.59 13.86 -5.20
CA GLY A 431 -3.07 13.81 -6.58
C GLY A 431 -4.56 14.05 -6.72
N LYS A 432 -5.17 13.40 -7.72
CA LYS A 432 -6.61 13.52 -8.03
C LYS A 432 -7.34 12.22 -7.71
N PRO A 433 -8.65 12.27 -7.42
CA PRO A 433 -9.47 11.07 -7.23
C PRO A 433 -9.36 10.12 -8.42
N ILE A 434 -9.31 8.83 -8.14
CA ILE A 434 -9.39 7.79 -9.17
C ILE A 434 -10.82 7.72 -9.73
N THR A 435 -11.00 7.03 -10.87
CA THR A 435 -12.33 6.88 -11.49
C THR A 435 -13.37 6.36 -10.48
N TYR A 436 -14.58 6.93 -10.53
CA TYR A 436 -15.70 6.62 -9.63
C TYR A 436 -15.43 6.89 -8.13
N THR A 437 -14.40 7.67 -7.81
CA THR A 437 -14.14 8.17 -6.46
C THR A 437 -14.33 9.68 -6.42
N GLU A 438 -14.96 10.16 -5.36
CA GLU A 438 -15.09 11.59 -5.09
C GLU A 438 -14.36 11.93 -3.79
N ALA A 439 -13.66 13.07 -3.80
CA ALA A 439 -12.99 13.64 -2.66
C ALA A 439 -13.57 15.02 -2.38
N LEU A 440 -14.06 15.22 -1.15
CA LEU A 440 -14.56 16.51 -0.67
C LEU A 440 -13.69 17.02 0.47
N VAL A 441 -13.54 18.33 0.55
CA VAL A 441 -12.84 19.01 1.66
C VAL A 441 -13.88 19.81 2.40
N LEU A 442 -14.15 19.44 3.65
CA LEU A 442 -15.22 20.04 4.45
C LEU A 442 -14.64 20.72 5.71
N ASP A 443 -15.30 21.79 6.15
CA ASP A 443 -15.08 22.38 7.47
C ASP A 443 -15.90 21.66 8.57
N THR A 444 -15.80 22.13 9.82
CA THR A 444 -16.50 21.54 10.96
C THR A 444 -18.03 21.68 10.89
N ASP A 445 -18.54 22.61 10.09
CA ASP A 445 -19.96 22.84 9.87
C ASP A 445 -20.49 22.04 8.66
N GLY A 446 -19.63 21.29 7.98
CA GLY A 446 -19.96 20.46 6.82
C GLY A 446 -20.02 21.24 5.50
N ASN A 447 -19.51 22.47 5.44
CA ASN A 447 -19.45 23.25 4.20
C ASN A 447 -18.20 22.88 3.39
N GLN A 448 -18.32 22.91 2.07
CA GLN A 448 -17.18 22.67 1.17
C GLN A 448 -16.22 23.87 1.16
N VAL A 449 -14.94 23.59 1.44
CA VAL A 449 -13.87 24.59 1.58
C VAL A 449 -12.64 24.21 0.75
N GLY A 450 -11.69 25.14 0.57
CA GLY A 450 -10.43 24.87 -0.15
C GLY A 450 -9.38 24.13 0.70
N GLU A 451 -9.49 24.21 2.02
CA GLU A 451 -8.64 23.55 3.00
C GLU A 451 -9.48 23.14 4.20
N GLY A 452 -9.34 21.89 4.65
CA GLY A 452 -10.22 21.28 5.63
C GLY A 452 -9.98 19.79 5.78
N GLU A 453 -10.93 19.09 6.41
CA GLU A 453 -10.89 17.64 6.54
C GLU A 453 -11.29 16.97 5.21
N LEU A 454 -10.57 15.92 4.83
CA LEU A 454 -10.85 15.12 3.65
C LEU A 454 -11.96 14.10 3.92
N TYR A 455 -12.93 14.05 3.02
CA TYR A 455 -13.99 13.06 2.98
C TYR A 455 -13.96 12.35 1.63
N LEU A 456 -14.20 11.03 1.64
CA LEU A 456 -14.18 10.19 0.45
C LEU A 456 -15.57 9.61 0.18
N SER A 457 -15.95 9.52 -1.08
CA SER A 457 -17.21 8.98 -1.56
C SER A 457 -16.99 8.10 -2.79
N GLY A 458 -18.02 7.36 -3.19
CA GLY A 458 -18.06 6.64 -4.45
C GLY A 458 -17.80 5.15 -4.33
N ALA A 459 -17.37 4.55 -5.43
CA ALA A 459 -17.35 3.10 -5.61
C ALA A 459 -16.38 2.39 -4.65
N GLY A 460 -15.28 3.03 -4.25
CA GLY A 460 -14.26 2.43 -3.38
C GLY A 460 -14.69 2.23 -1.92
N LEU A 461 -15.83 2.78 -1.49
CA LEU A 461 -16.19 2.78 -0.07
C LEU A 461 -16.36 1.36 0.49
N ALA A 462 -15.79 1.14 1.67
CA ALA A 462 -16.06 -0.03 2.48
C ALA A 462 -17.54 -0.10 2.90
N ARG A 463 -18.01 -1.29 3.24
CA ARG A 463 -19.32 -1.48 3.86
C ARG A 463 -19.37 -0.80 5.24
N GLY A 464 -18.30 -0.95 6.01
CA GLY A 464 -18.16 -0.41 7.37
C GLY A 464 -17.15 -1.21 8.19
N TYR A 465 -17.29 -1.16 9.52
CA TYR A 465 -16.49 -1.95 10.45
C TYR A 465 -17.27 -3.16 10.97
N LEU A 466 -16.60 -4.31 11.00
CA LEU A 466 -17.17 -5.58 11.41
C LEU A 466 -17.69 -5.52 12.85
N ARG A 467 -19.00 -5.78 13.03
CA ARG A 467 -19.71 -5.75 14.33
C ARG A 467 -19.52 -4.46 15.14
N ASN A 468 -19.25 -3.33 14.48
CA ASN A 468 -19.11 -2.04 15.14
C ASN A 468 -19.96 -0.98 14.44
N ALA A 469 -21.28 -1.04 14.68
CA ALA A 469 -22.26 -0.16 14.07
C ALA A 469 -22.10 1.31 14.51
N GLU A 470 -21.66 1.54 15.76
CA GLU A 470 -21.42 2.87 16.30
C GLU A 470 -20.27 3.57 15.56
N LEU A 471 -19.09 2.95 15.50
CA LEU A 471 -17.95 3.51 14.75
C LEU A 471 -18.25 3.60 13.25
N THR A 472 -19.03 2.65 12.71
CA THR A 472 -19.48 2.72 11.32
C THR A 472 -20.34 3.96 11.09
N GLY A 473 -21.30 4.26 11.95
CA GLY A 473 -22.13 5.46 11.84
C GLY A 473 -21.35 6.75 12.06
N GLU A 474 -20.31 6.72 12.91
CA GLU A 474 -19.42 7.88 13.13
C GLU A 474 -18.55 8.19 11.90
N LYS A 475 -18.00 7.15 11.25
CA LYS A 475 -17.04 7.33 10.15
C LYS A 475 -17.67 7.32 8.76
N PHE A 476 -18.78 6.60 8.56
CA PHE A 476 -19.49 6.49 7.28
C PHE A 476 -20.82 7.24 7.36
N ILE A 477 -20.76 8.55 7.15
CA ILE A 477 -21.89 9.48 7.30
C ILE A 477 -22.69 9.63 6.01
N ALA A 478 -23.88 10.21 6.09
CA ALA A 478 -24.68 10.54 4.90
C ALA A 478 -24.00 11.64 4.07
N HIS A 479 -24.05 11.52 2.74
CA HIS A 479 -23.50 12.52 1.84
C HIS A 479 -24.38 13.79 1.82
N PRO A 480 -23.85 14.97 2.18
CA PRO A 480 -24.66 16.20 2.34
C PRO A 480 -25.22 16.71 1.01
N PHE A 481 -24.56 16.41 -0.12
CA PHE A 481 -24.95 16.92 -1.45
C PHE A 481 -25.57 15.87 -2.38
N GLN A 482 -25.62 14.59 -1.99
CA GLN A 482 -26.05 13.48 -2.85
C GLN A 482 -26.91 12.50 -2.05
N PRO A 483 -28.25 12.58 -2.13
CA PRO A 483 -29.14 11.68 -1.39
C PRO A 483 -28.83 10.20 -1.67
N GLY A 484 -28.71 9.41 -0.61
CA GLY A 484 -28.44 7.96 -0.69
C GLY A 484 -26.95 7.60 -0.81
N ALA A 485 -26.07 8.53 -1.13
CA ALA A 485 -24.63 8.32 -1.06
C ALA A 485 -24.10 8.46 0.38
N ARG A 486 -22.90 7.93 0.62
CA ARG A 486 -22.21 7.99 1.92
C ARG A 486 -20.85 8.68 1.75
N LEU A 487 -20.37 9.28 2.84
CA LEU A 487 -19.00 9.78 2.96
C LEU A 487 -18.25 8.97 4.01
N TYR A 488 -17.01 8.59 3.71
CA TYR A 488 -16.04 8.18 4.71
C TYR A 488 -15.23 9.39 5.18
N ARG A 489 -15.25 9.62 6.49
CA ARG A 489 -14.49 10.66 7.18
C ARG A 489 -13.07 10.17 7.48
N THR A 490 -12.07 10.68 6.77
CA THR A 490 -10.71 10.12 6.84
C THR A 490 -9.94 10.54 8.10
N GLY A 491 -10.24 11.71 8.66
CA GLY A 491 -9.44 12.36 9.69
C GLY A 491 -8.15 13.01 9.17
N ASP A 492 -7.96 13.07 7.84
CA ASP A 492 -6.82 13.71 7.20
C ASP A 492 -7.14 15.16 6.84
N TRP A 493 -6.21 16.07 7.11
CA TRP A 493 -6.30 17.48 6.74
C TRP A 493 -5.62 17.71 5.39
N VAL A 494 -6.31 18.38 4.47
CA VAL A 494 -5.82 18.59 3.11
C VAL A 494 -6.16 20.00 2.61
N ARG A 495 -5.43 20.42 1.58
CA ARG A 495 -5.75 21.61 0.77
C ARG A 495 -5.93 21.20 -0.69
N ARG A 496 -7.06 21.57 -1.30
CA ARG A 496 -7.30 21.43 -2.73
C ARG A 496 -6.56 22.54 -3.48
N LEU A 497 -5.74 22.16 -4.44
CA LEU A 497 -4.94 23.06 -5.27
C LEU A 497 -5.74 23.52 -6.51
N PRO A 498 -5.37 24.66 -7.15
CA PRO A 498 -6.08 25.17 -8.32
C PRO A 498 -6.12 24.23 -9.53
N ASP A 499 -5.15 23.32 -9.65
CA ASP A 499 -5.05 22.31 -10.70
C ASP A 499 -5.92 21.06 -10.42
N GLY A 500 -6.64 21.04 -9.30
CA GLY A 500 -7.51 19.97 -8.84
C GLY A 500 -6.81 18.88 -8.02
N ASN A 501 -5.49 18.97 -7.80
CA ASN A 501 -4.75 18.07 -6.93
C ASN A 501 -5.03 18.37 -5.45
N TYR A 502 -4.79 17.38 -4.58
CA TYR A 502 -4.92 17.53 -3.13
C TYR A 502 -3.55 17.49 -2.45
N LYS A 503 -3.21 18.54 -1.72
CA LYS A 503 -2.01 18.58 -0.85
C LYS A 503 -2.37 18.02 0.52
N TYR A 504 -1.69 16.96 0.93
CA TYR A 504 -1.82 16.40 2.28
C TYR A 504 -1.05 17.27 3.29
N LEU A 505 -1.71 17.62 4.40
CA LEU A 505 -1.17 18.53 5.43
C LEU A 505 -0.98 17.85 6.79
N GLY A 506 -1.51 16.64 6.97
CA GLY A 506 -1.35 15.85 8.20
C GLY A 506 -2.66 15.22 8.65
N ARG A 507 -2.63 14.68 9.87
CA ARG A 507 -3.80 14.08 10.53
C ARG A 507 -4.35 14.99 11.61
N MET A 508 -5.67 14.95 11.79
CA MET A 508 -6.33 15.61 12.91
C MET A 508 -6.31 14.77 14.20
N ASP A 509 -6.12 13.46 14.08
CA ASP A 509 -6.01 12.55 15.23
C ASP A 509 -4.56 12.11 15.49
N HIS A 510 -4.37 11.19 16.43
CA HIS A 510 -3.06 10.70 16.88
C HIS A 510 -2.53 9.51 16.06
N GLN A 511 -3.13 9.19 14.91
CA GLN A 511 -2.62 8.12 14.05
C GLN A 511 -1.36 8.56 13.33
N ILE A 512 -0.43 7.62 13.18
CA ILE A 512 0.82 7.86 12.47
C ILE A 512 1.11 6.72 11.50
N LYS A 513 1.98 7.03 10.53
CA LYS A 513 2.55 6.06 9.59
C LYS A 513 4.02 5.86 9.91
N ILE A 514 4.40 4.63 10.24
CA ILE A 514 5.78 4.22 10.50
C ILE A 514 6.07 3.00 9.63
N ARG A 515 7.05 3.10 8.72
CA ARG A 515 7.48 2.01 7.82
C ARG A 515 6.32 1.47 6.97
N GLY A 516 5.40 2.35 6.59
CA GLY A 516 4.14 2.02 5.91
C GLY A 516 3.02 1.44 6.78
N PHE A 517 3.27 1.17 8.06
CA PHE A 517 2.25 0.66 8.99
C PHE A 517 1.43 1.80 9.59
N ARG A 518 0.10 1.65 9.56
CA ARG A 518 -0.83 2.54 10.28
C ARG A 518 -0.86 2.12 11.74
N VAL A 519 -0.28 2.95 12.60
CA VAL A 519 -0.19 2.70 14.05
C VAL A 519 -1.08 3.69 14.80
N GLU A 520 -1.95 3.16 15.64
CA GLU A 520 -2.74 3.94 16.59
C GLU A 520 -1.97 4.02 17.90
N LEU A 521 -1.46 5.21 18.25
CA LEU A 521 -0.68 5.39 19.48
C LEU A 521 -1.47 5.00 20.73
N LYS A 522 -2.79 5.23 20.71
CA LYS A 522 -3.71 4.84 21.79
C LYS A 522 -3.86 3.34 21.97
N GLU A 523 -3.64 2.52 20.93
CA GLU A 523 -3.62 1.06 21.09
C GLU A 523 -2.45 0.62 21.97
N ILE A 524 -1.30 1.27 21.80
CA ILE A 524 -0.12 1.01 22.60
C ILE A 524 -0.36 1.48 24.04
N GLU A 525 -0.86 2.71 24.23
CA GLU A 525 -1.19 3.26 25.55
C GLU A 525 -2.19 2.38 26.30
N TYR A 526 -3.25 1.90 25.62
CA TYR A 526 -4.23 0.99 26.19
C TYR A 526 -3.60 -0.31 26.70
N HIS A 527 -2.73 -0.93 25.89
CA HIS A 527 -2.04 -2.17 26.31
C HIS A 527 -1.01 -1.93 27.41
N MET A 528 -0.36 -0.76 27.44
CA MET A 528 0.51 -0.35 28.56
C MET A 528 -0.30 -0.27 29.85
N LEU A 529 -1.43 0.45 29.86
CA LEU A 529 -2.29 0.60 31.04
C LEU A 529 -2.91 -0.74 31.48
N LYS A 530 -3.41 -1.52 30.52
CA LYS A 530 -4.04 -2.83 30.78
C LYS A 530 -3.08 -3.85 31.39
N SER A 531 -1.77 -3.69 31.23
CA SER A 531 -0.77 -4.56 31.86
C SER A 531 -0.79 -4.49 33.39
N GLY A 532 -1.29 -3.40 33.97
CA GLY A 532 -1.23 -3.13 35.41
C GLY A 532 0.17 -2.76 35.93
N LEU A 533 1.18 -2.70 35.05
CA LEU A 533 2.58 -2.39 35.40
C LEU A 533 2.89 -0.89 35.43
N VAL A 534 2.01 -0.07 34.83
CA VAL A 534 2.16 1.39 34.77
C VAL A 534 0.90 2.06 35.29
N LYS A 535 1.05 3.22 35.93
CA LYS A 535 -0.07 4.03 36.41
C LYS A 535 -0.66 4.90 35.31
N ASP A 536 0.22 5.40 34.44
CA ASP A 536 -0.14 6.25 33.31
C ASP A 536 0.84 6.00 32.15
N ALA A 537 0.41 6.27 30.93
CA ALA A 537 1.19 6.02 29.73
C ALA A 537 0.87 7.04 28.62
N PHE A 538 1.90 7.47 27.92
CA PHE A 538 1.76 8.29 26.72
C PHE A 538 2.73 7.83 25.65
N VAL A 539 2.26 7.68 24.41
CA VAL A 539 3.09 7.25 23.30
C VAL A 539 3.10 8.33 22.24
N THR A 540 4.29 8.62 21.71
CA THR A 540 4.46 9.60 20.65
C THR A 540 5.49 9.13 19.63
N MET A 541 5.48 9.74 18.46
CA MET A 541 6.53 9.56 17.45
C MET A 541 7.54 10.68 17.57
N ARG A 542 8.82 10.32 17.68
CA ARG A 542 9.93 11.27 17.53
C ARG A 542 10.60 11.04 16.17
N VAL A 543 11.14 12.12 15.62
CA VAL A 543 11.92 12.10 14.37
C VAL A 543 13.33 12.51 14.71
N ASN A 544 14.34 11.71 14.34
CA ASN A 544 15.74 12.06 14.54
C ASN A 544 16.23 13.07 13.48
N ALA A 545 17.47 13.55 13.61
CA ALA A 545 18.06 14.52 12.67
C ALA A 545 18.13 14.02 11.21
N GLU A 546 18.09 12.70 10.99
CA GLU A 546 18.16 12.05 9.67
C GLU A 546 16.76 11.82 9.05
N GLY A 547 15.69 12.20 9.76
CA GLY A 547 14.31 12.00 9.34
C GLY A 547 13.72 10.63 9.70
N ASN A 548 14.44 9.79 10.45
CA ASN A 548 13.94 8.49 10.87
C ASN A 548 12.92 8.66 11.99
N LYS A 549 11.76 8.01 11.82
CA LYS A 549 10.64 7.99 12.78
C LYS A 549 10.81 6.84 13.76
N ALA A 550 10.65 7.10 15.06
CA ALA A 550 10.66 6.09 16.11
C ALA A 550 9.51 6.31 17.11
N LEU A 551 8.88 5.22 17.54
CA LEU A 551 7.91 5.24 18.64
C LEU A 551 8.64 5.39 19.98
N VAL A 552 8.18 6.34 20.80
CA VAL A 552 8.67 6.58 22.15
C VAL A 552 7.49 6.49 23.11
N ALA A 553 7.59 5.59 24.07
CA ALA A 553 6.63 5.43 25.15
C ALA A 553 7.16 6.07 26.43
N TYR A 554 6.31 6.88 27.07
CA TYR A 554 6.52 7.45 28.38
C TYR A 554 5.63 6.69 29.37
N ALA A 555 6.23 6.14 30.41
CA ALA A 555 5.54 5.31 31.39
C ALA A 555 5.69 5.90 32.78
N VAL A 556 4.58 6.05 33.50
CA VAL A 556 4.59 6.36 34.94
C VAL A 556 4.69 5.06 35.72
N ALA A 557 5.93 4.59 35.90
CA ALA A 557 6.27 3.34 36.57
C ALA A 557 7.73 3.35 37.05
N ASP A 558 8.09 2.38 37.89
CA ASP A 558 9.49 2.07 38.18
C ASP A 558 10.14 1.48 36.91
N ALA A 559 11.32 2.01 36.54
CA ALA A 559 12.09 1.52 35.40
C ALA A 559 12.45 0.03 35.50
N ALA A 560 12.50 -0.54 36.71
CA ALA A 560 12.68 -1.97 36.93
C ALA A 560 11.58 -2.84 36.28
N GLN A 561 10.39 -2.27 36.03
CA GLN A 561 9.28 -2.95 35.36
C GLN A 561 9.45 -3.03 33.83
N GLY A 562 10.47 -2.41 33.25
CA GLY A 562 10.56 -2.24 31.81
C GLY A 562 10.64 -3.52 30.99
N GLY A 563 11.34 -4.54 31.50
CA GLY A 563 11.36 -5.86 30.86
C GLY A 563 9.99 -6.53 30.86
N ALA A 564 9.25 -6.42 31.98
CA ALA A 564 7.90 -6.98 32.11
C ALA A 564 6.88 -6.23 31.25
N LEU A 565 6.99 -4.89 31.17
CA LEU A 565 6.14 -4.05 30.32
C LEU A 565 6.35 -4.37 28.84
N LEU A 566 7.60 -4.46 28.40
CA LEU A 566 7.91 -4.86 27.03
C LEU A 566 7.35 -6.25 26.69
N ALA A 567 7.51 -7.23 27.58
CA ALA A 567 6.96 -8.56 27.40
C ALA A 567 5.42 -8.56 27.31
N ALA A 568 4.75 -7.75 28.14
CA ALA A 568 3.30 -7.60 28.11
C ALA A 568 2.81 -6.98 26.79
N LEU A 569 3.53 -6.00 26.24
CA LEU A 569 3.23 -5.40 24.94
C LEU A 569 3.46 -6.39 23.81
N GLN A 570 4.60 -7.08 23.79
CA GLN A 570 4.93 -8.11 22.79
C GLN A 570 3.96 -9.28 22.79
N ALA A 571 3.28 -9.56 23.91
CA ALA A 571 2.25 -10.59 23.97
C ALA A 571 0.94 -10.21 23.26
N ASN A 572 0.70 -8.92 22.95
CA ASN A 572 -0.60 -8.43 22.47
C ASN A 572 -0.52 -7.56 21.20
N LEU A 573 0.59 -6.85 21.01
CA LEU A 573 0.81 -5.94 19.90
C LEU A 573 1.71 -6.55 18.84
N PRO A 574 1.51 -6.24 17.55
CA PRO A 574 2.40 -6.67 16.49
C PRO A 574 3.74 -5.94 16.64
N GLU A 575 4.81 -6.56 16.14
CA GLU A 575 6.18 -6.06 16.27
C GLU A 575 6.34 -4.58 15.89
N TYR A 576 5.72 -4.16 14.77
CA TYR A 576 5.79 -2.79 14.27
C TYR A 576 5.10 -1.74 15.16
N SER A 577 4.29 -2.17 16.13
CA SER A 577 3.62 -1.28 17.11
C SER A 577 4.32 -1.25 18.46
N ILE A 578 5.43 -1.96 18.63
CA ILE A 578 6.21 -1.94 19.88
C ILE A 578 7.07 -0.66 19.93
N PRO A 579 6.98 0.16 21.00
CA PRO A 579 7.83 1.34 21.16
C PRO A 579 9.32 1.01 21.15
N TYR A 580 10.11 1.85 20.49
CA TYR A 580 11.55 1.68 20.40
C TYR A 580 12.25 2.16 21.68
N HIS A 581 11.73 3.22 22.28
CA HIS A 581 12.21 3.77 23.55
C HIS A 581 11.12 3.74 24.61
N PHE A 582 11.51 3.37 25.83
CA PHE A 582 10.69 3.51 27.03
C PHE A 582 11.38 4.50 27.96
N ILE A 583 10.70 5.60 28.26
CA ILE A 583 11.16 6.63 29.19
C ILE A 583 10.27 6.57 30.42
N TYR A 584 10.86 6.29 31.57
CA TYR A 584 10.14 6.23 32.84
C TYR A 584 10.16 7.61 33.48
N VAL A 585 8.96 8.11 33.81
CA VAL A 585 8.76 9.43 34.41
C VAL A 585 7.96 9.27 35.70
N ASN A 586 8.16 10.18 36.65
CA ASN A 586 7.40 10.17 37.90
C ASN A 586 5.93 10.55 37.67
N GLU A 587 5.69 11.43 36.70
CA GLU A 587 4.37 11.87 36.26
C GLU A 587 4.45 12.35 34.81
N LEU A 588 3.32 12.30 34.09
CA LEU A 588 3.23 12.92 32.76
C LEU A 588 3.03 14.43 32.93
N PRO A 589 3.89 15.27 32.34
CA PRO A 589 3.75 16.70 32.46
C PRO A 589 2.49 17.16 31.71
N LEU A 590 1.73 18.05 32.33
CA LEU A 590 0.49 18.60 31.79
C LEU A 590 0.63 20.10 31.52
N THR A 591 0.07 20.55 30.40
CA THR A 591 -0.19 21.96 30.12
C THR A 591 -1.18 22.54 31.15
N PRO A 592 -1.28 23.88 31.27
CA PRO A 592 -2.28 24.52 32.14
C PRO A 592 -3.75 24.12 31.85
N ASN A 593 -4.02 23.61 30.65
CA ASN A 593 -5.34 23.13 30.23
C ASN A 593 -5.56 21.62 30.49
N GLY A 594 -4.66 20.96 31.22
CA GLY A 594 -4.77 19.54 31.59
C GLY A 594 -4.48 18.54 30.46
N LYS A 595 -3.95 18.99 29.31
CA LYS A 595 -3.43 18.11 28.24
C LYS A 595 -1.96 17.80 28.47
N ILE A 596 -1.46 16.66 28.01
CA ILE A 596 -0.03 16.32 28.07
C ILE A 596 0.80 17.37 27.35
N ASP A 597 1.82 17.91 28.03
CA ASP A 597 2.80 18.82 27.47
C ASP A 597 3.92 18.02 26.78
N ILE A 598 3.72 17.74 25.50
CA ILE A 598 4.62 16.94 24.65
C ILE A 598 6.02 17.57 24.53
N GLN A 599 6.13 18.90 24.68
CA GLN A 599 7.40 19.63 24.56
C GLN A 599 8.25 19.50 25.83
N SER A 600 7.58 19.42 26.99
CA SER A 600 8.25 19.20 28.28
C SER A 600 8.65 17.74 28.53
N LEU A 601 8.14 16.79 27.73
CA LEU A 601 8.52 15.39 27.85
C LEU A 601 10.03 15.20 27.58
N PRO A 602 10.74 14.43 28.43
CA PRO A 602 12.16 14.17 28.24
C PRO A 602 12.42 13.62 26.85
N THR A 603 13.38 14.18 26.13
CA THR A 603 13.82 13.57 24.88
C THR A 603 14.75 12.41 25.23
N PRO A 604 14.71 11.26 24.53
CA PRO A 604 15.73 10.24 24.71
C PRO A 604 17.10 10.90 24.49
N GLU A 605 17.88 11.09 25.55
CA GLU A 605 19.22 11.66 25.41
C GLU A 605 20.11 10.64 24.71
N THR A 606 20.72 11.02 23.59
CA THR A 606 21.95 10.38 23.10
C THR A 606 23.09 10.71 24.05
N ARG A 607 23.04 10.22 25.30
CA ARG A 607 24.18 10.32 26.23
C ARG A 607 25.15 9.19 25.93
N PHE A 608 26.09 9.49 25.02
CA PHE A 608 27.33 8.74 24.86
C PHE A 608 28.24 9.04 26.05
N LEU A 609 28.36 8.10 26.99
CA LEU A 609 29.45 8.17 27.96
C LEU A 609 30.67 7.50 27.34
N ALA A 610 31.62 8.36 26.97
CA ALA A 610 33.01 7.98 26.78
C ALA A 610 33.56 7.49 28.12
N ASP A 611 33.92 6.22 28.18
CA ASP A 611 35.00 5.75 29.07
C ASP A 611 35.84 4.75 28.28
N SER A 612 36.88 5.31 27.69
CA SER A 612 38.03 4.61 27.11
C SER A 612 38.76 3.81 28.19
N SER A 613 38.70 2.48 28.12
CA SER A 613 39.75 1.62 28.64
C SER A 613 40.02 0.48 27.65
N ALA A 614 41.30 0.10 27.57
CA ALA A 614 41.96 -0.63 26.50
C ALA A 614 41.31 -1.96 26.10
N ASP A 615 40.64 -1.99 24.93
CA ASP A 615 40.47 -3.20 24.09
C ASP A 615 39.99 -2.82 22.66
N SER A 616 40.61 -1.80 22.07
CA SER A 616 40.17 -1.15 20.82
C SER A 616 40.26 -2.01 19.53
N PHE A 617 40.59 -3.31 19.60
CA PHE A 617 40.86 -4.12 18.41
C PHE A 617 40.23 -5.51 18.38
N SER A 618 39.44 -5.91 19.39
CA SER A 618 38.78 -7.22 19.34
C SER A 618 37.62 -7.23 18.31
N GLN A 619 37.34 -8.38 17.69
CA GLN A 619 36.19 -8.55 16.78
C GLN A 619 34.87 -8.22 17.48
N LYS A 620 34.79 -8.54 18.77
CA LYS A 620 33.70 -8.15 19.67
C LYS A 620 33.57 -6.63 19.79
N THR A 621 34.66 -5.89 20.02
CA THR A 621 34.64 -4.42 20.11
C THR A 621 34.19 -3.78 18.79
N LYS A 622 34.61 -4.36 17.66
CA LYS A 622 34.15 -3.91 16.33
C LYS A 622 32.65 -4.17 16.12
N LEU A 623 32.15 -5.34 16.50
CA LEU A 623 30.73 -5.67 16.44
C LEU A 623 29.89 -4.76 17.37
N GLU A 624 30.38 -4.50 18.59
CA GLU A 624 29.82 -3.53 19.54
C GLU A 624 29.70 -2.12 18.92
N ASN A 625 30.75 -1.65 18.24
CA ASN A 625 30.77 -0.35 17.57
C ASN A 625 29.78 -0.30 16.40
N ILE A 626 29.68 -1.36 15.59
CA ILE A 626 28.72 -1.41 14.47
C ILE A 626 27.30 -1.38 15.03
N ILE A 627 26.94 -2.30 15.94
CA ILE A 627 25.61 -2.34 16.57
C ILE A 627 25.32 -0.99 17.25
N GLY A 628 26.29 -0.41 17.95
CA GLY A 628 26.09 0.86 18.63
C GLY A 628 25.90 2.05 17.69
N SER A 629 26.63 2.09 16.58
CA SER A 629 26.47 3.13 15.55
C SER A 629 25.09 3.10 14.89
N MET A 630 24.47 1.92 14.85
CA MET A 630 23.20 1.69 14.17
C MET A 630 21.98 1.87 15.05
N THR A 631 22.11 1.49 16.32
CA THR A 631 21.04 1.59 17.31
C THR A 631 21.07 2.93 18.05
N GLY A 632 22.15 3.71 17.89
CA GLY A 632 22.39 4.94 18.63
C GLY A 632 22.59 4.69 20.14
N ARG A 633 22.89 3.44 20.55
CA ARG A 633 23.13 3.02 21.93
C ARG A 633 24.55 2.52 22.09
N ALA A 634 25.20 2.78 23.21
CA ALA A 634 26.44 2.05 23.53
C ALA A 634 26.05 0.59 23.85
N VAL A 635 26.52 -0.35 23.03
CA VAL A 635 26.29 -1.78 23.24
C VAL A 635 27.58 -2.40 23.73
N ARG A 636 27.52 -3.10 24.87
CA ARG A 636 28.62 -3.89 25.41
C ARG A 636 28.18 -5.35 25.44
N LEU A 637 28.84 -6.20 24.68
CA LEU A 637 28.53 -7.61 24.52
C LEU A 637 29.16 -8.44 25.64
N ASP A 638 28.73 -8.22 26.88
CA ASP A 638 29.06 -9.10 28.00
C ASP A 638 28.48 -10.53 27.81
N PRO A 639 28.92 -11.54 28.59
CA PRO A 639 28.42 -12.91 28.44
C PRO A 639 26.90 -13.06 28.54
N ALA A 640 26.20 -12.14 29.22
CA ALA A 640 24.75 -12.16 29.35
C ALA A 640 24.03 -11.59 28.11
N SER A 641 24.63 -10.62 27.42
CA SER A 641 24.09 -9.97 26.22
C SER A 641 24.42 -10.71 24.93
N LEU A 642 25.40 -11.61 24.94
CA LEU A 642 25.66 -12.53 23.80
C LEU A 642 24.45 -13.42 23.50
N HIS A 643 23.61 -13.72 24.49
CA HIS A 643 22.38 -14.49 24.33
C HIS A 643 21.14 -13.60 24.13
N GLN A 644 21.31 -12.28 24.12
CA GLN A 644 20.22 -11.35 23.84
C GLN A 644 20.01 -11.22 22.34
N ASP A 645 18.73 -11.30 21.97
CA ASP A 645 18.23 -10.98 20.64
C ASP A 645 18.66 -9.55 20.25
N LEU A 646 19.13 -9.39 19.01
CA LEU A 646 19.55 -8.11 18.44
C LEU A 646 18.42 -7.06 18.47
N ILE A 647 17.15 -7.49 18.42
CA ILE A 647 15.99 -6.62 18.59
C ILE A 647 15.98 -5.99 20.00
N LYS A 648 16.33 -6.77 21.03
CA LYS A 648 16.46 -6.25 22.42
C LYS A 648 17.63 -5.27 22.56
N LEU A 649 18.66 -5.44 21.74
CA LEU A 649 19.77 -4.49 21.61
C LEU A 649 19.40 -3.25 20.79
N GLY A 650 18.17 -3.16 20.26
CA GLY A 650 17.67 -2.03 19.48
C GLY A 650 17.94 -2.12 17.98
N VAL A 651 18.37 -3.27 17.47
CA VAL A 651 18.52 -3.50 16.04
C VAL A 651 17.15 -3.90 15.47
N ASP A 652 16.49 -2.97 14.79
CA ASP A 652 15.22 -3.26 14.11
C ASP A 652 15.41 -3.98 12.76
N SER A 653 14.34 -4.42 12.10
CA SER A 653 14.41 -5.21 10.86
C SER A 653 15.05 -4.50 9.64
N LEU A 654 15.11 -3.16 9.60
CA LEU A 654 15.80 -2.39 8.54
C LEU A 654 17.26 -2.08 8.94
N ALA A 655 17.48 -1.80 10.22
CA ALA A 655 18.80 -1.71 10.84
C ALA A 655 19.50 -3.08 10.76
N TYR A 656 18.78 -4.19 10.84
CA TYR A 656 19.33 -5.53 10.75
C TYR A 656 20.08 -5.75 9.44
N ILE A 657 19.56 -5.21 8.35
CA ILE A 657 20.12 -5.42 7.01
C ILE A 657 21.31 -4.50 6.78
N LYS A 658 21.21 -3.25 7.22
CA LYS A 658 22.36 -2.35 7.28
C LYS A 658 23.47 -2.92 8.20
N LEU A 659 23.10 -3.64 9.26
CA LEU A 659 24.01 -4.25 10.24
C LEU A 659 24.76 -5.38 9.59
N LEU A 660 24.05 -6.30 8.94
CA LEU A 660 24.68 -7.37 8.20
C LEU A 660 25.59 -6.81 7.11
N VAL A 661 25.15 -5.84 6.30
CA VAL A 661 25.99 -5.21 5.27
C VAL A 661 27.23 -4.51 5.86
N GLN A 662 27.12 -3.83 7.01
CA GLN A 662 28.26 -3.21 7.66
C GLN A 662 29.23 -4.24 8.25
N ILE A 663 28.74 -5.35 8.79
CA ILE A 663 29.57 -6.46 9.25
C ILE A 663 30.27 -7.13 8.05
N GLU A 664 29.56 -7.39 6.94
CA GLU A 664 30.16 -7.93 5.71
C GLU A 664 31.32 -7.05 5.22
N ASN A 665 31.11 -5.72 5.23
CA ASN A 665 32.12 -4.75 4.79
C ASN A 665 33.31 -4.65 5.77
N GLU A 666 33.06 -4.63 7.08
CA GLU A 666 34.10 -4.47 8.11
C GLU A 666 34.99 -5.72 8.23
N PHE A 667 34.41 -6.92 8.07
CA PHE A 667 35.12 -8.19 8.27
C PHE A 667 35.43 -8.94 6.96
N GLY A 668 34.90 -8.47 5.83
CA GLY A 668 35.24 -8.93 4.49
C GLY A 668 34.79 -10.36 4.19
N PHE A 669 33.55 -10.70 4.54
CA PHE A 669 32.88 -11.96 4.18
C PHE A 669 31.40 -11.68 3.89
N GLU A 670 30.73 -12.57 3.15
CA GLU A 670 29.28 -12.49 2.91
C GLU A 670 28.54 -13.45 3.85
N PHE A 671 27.41 -13.02 4.41
CA PHE A 671 26.61 -13.92 5.24
C PHE A 671 25.87 -14.95 4.39
N ASP A 672 25.90 -16.22 4.82
CA ASP A 672 24.86 -17.17 4.45
C ASP A 672 23.62 -16.91 5.32
N TYR A 673 22.63 -16.26 4.75
CA TYR A 673 21.38 -15.90 5.44
C TYR A 673 20.57 -17.14 5.89
N GLY A 674 20.87 -18.33 5.36
CA GLY A 674 20.30 -19.60 5.83
C GLY A 674 20.74 -19.97 7.25
N ASP A 675 22.00 -19.69 7.61
CA ASP A 675 22.55 -19.98 8.93
C ASP A 675 21.97 -19.05 10.01
N LEU A 676 21.77 -17.77 9.66
CA LEU A 676 21.18 -16.75 10.53
C LEU A 676 19.70 -17.01 10.86
N MET A 677 18.92 -17.59 9.94
CA MET A 677 17.47 -17.74 10.10
C MET A 677 17.04 -19.11 10.64
N SER A 678 18.00 -20.00 10.92
CA SER A 678 17.75 -21.29 11.55
C SER A 678 17.41 -21.16 13.05
N SER A 679 17.79 -20.05 13.68
CA SER A 679 17.40 -19.67 15.04
C SER A 679 16.20 -18.72 15.01
N ALA A 680 15.23 -18.93 15.91
CA ALA A 680 14.01 -18.10 15.98
C ALA A 680 14.30 -16.63 16.33
N ASN A 681 15.48 -16.33 16.89
CA ASN A 681 16.00 -15.01 17.17
C ASN A 681 17.52 -15.02 16.93
N VAL A 682 18.07 -14.04 16.21
CA VAL A 682 19.52 -13.88 16.04
C VAL A 682 20.08 -13.07 17.19
N THR A 683 21.04 -13.64 17.89
CA THR A 683 21.70 -13.01 19.03
C THR A 683 23.02 -12.36 18.61
N ALA A 684 23.52 -11.45 19.44
CA ALA A 684 24.85 -10.88 19.21
C ALA A 684 25.96 -11.95 19.28
N GLY A 685 25.76 -13.03 20.05
CA GLY A 685 26.64 -14.18 20.11
C GLY A 685 26.64 -14.99 18.80
N ASP A 686 25.50 -15.13 18.13
CA ASP A 686 25.42 -15.80 16.83
C ASP A 686 26.26 -15.04 15.80
N LEU A 687 26.11 -13.71 15.72
CA LEU A 687 26.92 -12.85 14.84
C LEU A 687 28.40 -12.94 15.17
N LEU A 688 28.78 -12.86 16.45
CA LEU A 688 30.16 -12.96 16.87
C LEU A 688 30.77 -14.32 16.51
N SER A 689 30.02 -15.41 16.68
CA SER A 689 30.46 -16.75 16.31
C SER A 689 30.68 -16.93 14.80
N ILE A 690 29.87 -16.26 13.97
CA ILE A 690 30.00 -16.30 12.51
C ILE A 690 31.24 -15.50 12.10
N ILE A 691 31.44 -14.33 12.69
CA ILE A 691 32.62 -13.48 12.46
C ILE A 691 33.91 -14.23 12.84
N GLU A 692 33.94 -14.86 14.02
CA GLU A 692 35.09 -15.63 14.51
C GLU A 692 35.39 -16.85 13.62
N ARG A 693 34.35 -17.60 13.22
CA ARG A 693 34.50 -18.75 12.30
C ARG A 693 35.07 -18.36 10.95
N ASN A 694 34.58 -17.27 10.36
CA ASN A 694 35.06 -16.79 9.05
C ASN A 694 36.46 -16.17 9.13
N ALA A 695 36.79 -15.55 10.27
CA ALA A 695 38.14 -15.03 10.50
C ALA A 695 39.19 -16.15 10.68
N ALA A 696 38.80 -17.33 11.19
CA ALA A 696 39.68 -18.49 11.33
C ALA A 696 39.90 -19.27 10.01
N GLN A 697 39.12 -18.98 8.97
CA GLN A 697 39.23 -19.59 7.64
C GLN A 697 40.05 -18.76 6.64
N LYS A 698 40.43 -17.53 7.01
CA LYS A 698 41.44 -16.69 6.33
C LYS A 698 42.80 -16.93 6.97
#